data_AF-A8WPN5-F1
#
_entry.id   AF-A8WPN5-F1
#
_cell.length_a   1.000
_cell.length_b   1.000
_cell.length_c   1.000
_cell.angle_alpha   90.00
_cell.angle_beta   90.00
_cell.angle_gamma   90.00
#
_symmetry.space_group_name_H-M   'P 1'
#
loop_
_entity.id
_entity.type
_entity.pdbx_description
1 polymer ?
#
loop_
_entity_poly.entity_id
_entity_poly.type
_entity_poly.pdbx_seq_one_letter_code
_entity_poly.pdbx_strand_id
1 'polypeptide(L)'
;MYIPQSERSLDPYFKKVKCDKNCIFNFKNLSSNNSDLFPKSCKTVCGELRILEDCDLSEKQLSELFKNMKNLWGGLKIVGTNFTNLNFLENLETIECEEFRDFQCDENTKIHDLGGLKNLSSIACMEISIWNNSKMKFLDFPKLKTIKYPKNVYTNKNLKFFAFDLDPEFCTNSKEMEFFMNNRKLELELFEGKYCQPPELDSEICQIPEDQCKTFLGDLEIGPEFVELSKLKNIEVILGNLIINGTKLENFEFFENLKFVASLDKSQPPILIENNFNLKDIQFPKLEVFFVKKKINSKNKNVLQRVGIKEKVIFSNNSELISTKPKFCNKFKKSLKWQFDELLIDGNECVTQCMFPTQNLTARILDSIKICQILCANLEINEFFDLPESDQLNLAFKHVKRIVGDDSEIMIFGNSKMIEIGLTSLKSISCAGLQISNPKMKKLNIPNLQNLTSINPNSTKFEIYISSESPEFCITIQEMEILLKIDNSDIDHIFGKYCKTEFTDSLCKNPEEECTAIFGDLTISKYSDLNHLKFLEIIYGSLNIKETNFKNLNFLKNLKFVAQMDRKSFVWKPENLKFSDKPAIIIQDNPNLVNVTFPSLKRIRSETTESMVFKKNNSTISGSSEICFQLRNSLKLSEMAPIFDDNSCEQLKTKSQGAGEAKYWIFLIISPDDGIVGIL
;
A
#
# COMPACT_ATOMS: atom_id res chain seq x y z
N MET A 1 -58.40 -18.41 -31.84
CA MET A 1 -57.71 -18.02 -30.59
C MET A 1 -56.25 -17.84 -30.95
N TYR A 2 -55.74 -16.62 -30.86
CA TYR A 2 -54.41 -16.23 -31.36
C TYR A 2 -53.39 -16.49 -30.24
N ILE A 3 -52.49 -17.45 -30.45
CA ILE A 3 -51.39 -17.74 -29.52
C ILE A 3 -50.24 -16.75 -29.86
N PRO A 4 -49.75 -15.92 -28.93
CA PRO A 4 -48.76 -14.89 -29.21
C PRO A 4 -47.39 -15.47 -29.62
N GLN A 5 -46.64 -14.72 -30.45
CA GLN A 5 -45.28 -15.06 -30.93
C GLN A 5 -44.20 -15.19 -29.82
N SER A 6 -44.52 -15.01 -28.54
CA SER A 6 -43.65 -15.32 -27.39
C SER A 6 -43.58 -16.82 -27.06
N GLU A 7 -44.41 -17.64 -27.72
CA GLU A 7 -44.40 -19.11 -27.67
C GLU A 7 -43.73 -19.73 -28.91
N ARG A 8 -42.52 -19.26 -29.29
CA ARG A 8 -41.72 -20.03 -30.27
C ARG A 8 -41.52 -21.44 -29.73
N SER A 9 -42.02 -22.42 -30.49
CA SER A 9 -42.01 -23.83 -30.13
C SER A 9 -40.61 -24.30 -29.75
N LEU A 10 -40.54 -25.03 -28.64
CA LEU A 10 -39.35 -25.69 -28.09
C LEU A 10 -38.81 -26.83 -28.99
N ASP A 11 -39.51 -27.08 -30.09
CA ASP A 11 -39.42 -28.25 -30.97
C ASP A 11 -38.10 -28.35 -31.79
N PRO A 12 -37.43 -27.26 -32.24
CA PRO A 12 -36.17 -27.38 -32.99
C PRO A 12 -34.97 -27.87 -32.15
N TYR A 13 -34.89 -27.51 -30.87
CA TYR A 13 -33.78 -27.91 -29.99
C TYR A 13 -33.97 -29.34 -29.50
N PHE A 14 -35.17 -29.71 -29.03
CA PHE A 14 -35.42 -31.06 -28.53
C PHE A 14 -35.27 -32.15 -29.61
N LYS A 15 -35.44 -31.78 -30.89
CA LYS A 15 -35.07 -32.62 -32.05
C LYS A 15 -33.55 -32.85 -32.16
N LYS A 16 -32.71 -31.87 -31.82
CA LYS A 16 -31.24 -31.93 -31.88
C LYS A 16 -30.65 -32.82 -30.77
N VAL A 17 -31.28 -32.84 -29.60
CA VAL A 17 -30.87 -33.66 -28.45
C VAL A 17 -31.47 -35.08 -28.43
N LYS A 18 -32.19 -35.49 -29.49
CA LYS A 18 -32.87 -36.81 -29.60
C LYS A 18 -33.84 -37.08 -28.46
N CYS A 19 -34.57 -36.06 -28.01
CA CYS A 19 -35.64 -36.31 -27.03
C CYS A 19 -36.79 -37.07 -27.68
N ASP A 20 -37.37 -38.03 -26.95
CA ASP A 20 -38.60 -38.69 -27.39
C ASP A 20 -39.72 -37.65 -27.49
N LYS A 21 -40.39 -37.61 -28.64
CA LYS A 21 -41.49 -36.67 -28.91
C LYS A 21 -42.61 -36.78 -27.88
N ASN A 22 -42.85 -37.97 -27.34
CA ASN A 22 -43.88 -38.20 -26.31
C ASN A 22 -43.46 -37.70 -24.91
N CYS A 23 -42.19 -37.32 -24.74
CA CYS A 23 -41.63 -36.83 -23.49
C CYS A 23 -41.29 -35.33 -23.52
N ILE A 24 -41.76 -34.61 -24.55
CA ILE A 24 -41.59 -33.17 -24.68
C ILE A 24 -42.79 -32.47 -24.02
N PHE A 25 -42.50 -31.60 -23.04
CA PHE A 25 -43.47 -30.69 -22.47
C PHE A 25 -43.29 -29.30 -23.10
N ASN A 26 -44.26 -28.89 -23.92
CA ASN A 26 -44.15 -27.68 -24.76
C ASN A 26 -44.56 -26.38 -24.06
N PHE A 27 -45.03 -26.45 -22.81
CA PHE A 27 -45.43 -25.27 -22.04
C PHE A 27 -44.31 -24.88 -21.07
N LYS A 28 -44.11 -23.57 -20.89
CA LYS A 28 -43.09 -23.06 -19.97
C LYS A 28 -43.63 -22.99 -18.54
N ASN A 29 -44.76 -22.30 -18.37
CA ASN A 29 -45.40 -22.12 -17.06
C ASN A 29 -46.32 -23.31 -16.79
N LEU A 30 -46.12 -23.97 -15.65
CA LEU A 30 -46.95 -25.10 -15.23
C LEU A 30 -48.17 -24.60 -14.44
N SER A 31 -49.35 -25.11 -14.78
CA SER A 31 -50.62 -24.84 -14.08
C SER A 31 -51.59 -26.00 -14.28
N SER A 32 -52.74 -25.98 -13.58
CA SER A 32 -53.83 -26.94 -13.78
C SER A 32 -54.31 -27.01 -15.24
N ASN A 33 -54.23 -25.90 -15.99
CA ASN A 33 -54.65 -25.84 -17.40
C ASN A 33 -53.81 -26.71 -18.34
N ASN A 34 -52.56 -27.03 -17.96
CA ASN A 34 -51.64 -27.79 -18.81
C ASN A 34 -51.00 -29.01 -18.11
N SER A 35 -51.31 -29.26 -16.83
CA SER A 35 -50.76 -30.40 -16.07
C SER A 35 -51.12 -31.76 -16.68
N ASP A 36 -52.28 -31.87 -17.34
CA ASP A 36 -52.67 -33.13 -18.01
C ASP A 36 -51.90 -33.41 -19.29
N LEU A 37 -51.23 -32.39 -19.85
CA LEU A 37 -50.36 -32.51 -21.02
C LEU A 37 -48.91 -32.84 -20.62
N PHE A 38 -48.60 -32.91 -19.32
CA PHE A 38 -47.29 -33.31 -18.84
C PHE A 38 -47.05 -34.81 -19.11
N PRO A 39 -45.85 -35.21 -19.59
CA PRO A 39 -45.56 -36.60 -19.94
C PRO A 39 -45.29 -37.49 -18.70
N LYS A 40 -46.37 -37.80 -17.96
CA LYS A 40 -46.33 -38.51 -16.66
C LYS A 40 -45.63 -39.88 -16.69
N SER A 41 -45.55 -40.55 -17.84
CA SER A 41 -44.88 -41.87 -17.98
C SER A 41 -43.38 -41.78 -18.28
N CYS A 42 -42.84 -40.59 -18.55
CA CYS A 42 -41.49 -40.42 -19.04
C CYS A 42 -40.46 -40.29 -17.91
N LYS A 43 -39.37 -41.06 -18.03
CA LYS A 43 -38.20 -40.93 -17.15
C LYS A 43 -37.40 -39.66 -17.44
N THR A 44 -37.26 -39.31 -18.72
CA THR A 44 -36.57 -38.10 -19.17
C THR A 44 -37.58 -37.18 -19.79
N VAL A 45 -37.72 -35.97 -19.24
CA VAL A 45 -38.66 -34.96 -19.72
C VAL A 45 -37.87 -33.81 -20.32
N CYS A 46 -38.31 -33.36 -21.50
CA CYS A 46 -37.70 -32.25 -22.21
C CYS A 46 -38.65 -31.07 -22.17
N GLY A 47 -38.27 -30.02 -21.47
CA GLY A 47 -39.08 -28.82 -21.27
C GLY A 47 -38.36 -27.83 -20.37
N GLU A 48 -38.74 -26.55 -20.47
CA GLU A 48 -38.41 -25.58 -19.42
C GLU A 48 -39.56 -25.59 -18.43
N LEU A 49 -39.32 -26.11 -17.23
CA LEU A 49 -40.34 -26.15 -16.18
C LEU A 49 -40.26 -24.86 -15.36
N ARG A 50 -41.30 -24.04 -15.44
CA ARG A 50 -41.47 -22.84 -14.60
C ARG A 50 -42.67 -23.03 -13.67
N ILE A 51 -42.38 -23.05 -12.39
CA ILE A 51 -43.36 -23.08 -11.30
C ILE A 51 -43.28 -21.70 -10.65
N LEU A 52 -44.20 -20.82 -11.02
CA LEU A 52 -44.19 -19.41 -10.62
C LEU A 52 -45.29 -19.14 -9.58
N GLU A 53 -45.40 -17.89 -9.13
CA GLU A 53 -46.42 -17.43 -8.17
C GLU A 53 -47.86 -17.76 -8.60
N ASP A 54 -48.14 -17.82 -9.90
CA ASP A 54 -49.45 -18.14 -10.48
C ASP A 54 -49.74 -19.64 -10.63
N CYS A 55 -48.82 -20.52 -10.20
CA CYS A 55 -49.05 -21.96 -10.20
C CYS A 55 -50.11 -22.37 -9.15
N ASP A 56 -51.22 -22.93 -9.61
CA ASP A 56 -52.36 -23.34 -8.80
C ASP A 56 -52.32 -24.83 -8.37
N LEU A 57 -51.21 -25.53 -8.65
CA LEU A 57 -51.01 -26.92 -8.27
C LEU A 57 -50.45 -27.03 -6.84
N SER A 58 -51.03 -27.93 -6.04
CA SER A 58 -50.49 -28.29 -4.72
C SER A 58 -49.22 -29.13 -4.79
N GLU A 59 -48.41 -29.16 -3.71
CA GLU A 59 -47.22 -30.01 -3.58
C GLU A 59 -47.52 -31.50 -3.87
N LYS A 60 -48.72 -31.97 -3.51
CA LYS A 60 -49.17 -33.35 -3.79
C LYS A 60 -49.43 -33.57 -5.29
N GLN A 61 -50.10 -32.63 -5.96
CA GLN A 61 -50.34 -32.72 -7.40
C GLN A 61 -49.03 -32.69 -8.19
N LEU A 62 -48.08 -31.84 -7.78
CA LEU A 62 -46.75 -31.79 -8.37
C LEU A 62 -45.98 -33.10 -8.14
N SER A 63 -46.04 -33.67 -6.93
CA SER A 63 -45.43 -34.97 -6.62
C SER A 63 -45.96 -36.09 -7.51
N GLU A 64 -47.28 -36.14 -7.73
CA GLU A 64 -47.91 -37.11 -8.63
C GLU A 64 -47.51 -36.88 -10.09
N LEU A 65 -47.41 -35.61 -10.51
CA LEU A 65 -47.02 -35.22 -11.86
C LEU A 65 -45.59 -35.62 -12.20
N PHE A 66 -44.65 -35.39 -11.27
CA PHE A 66 -43.21 -35.61 -11.46
C PHE A 66 -42.73 -36.98 -10.98
N LYS A 67 -43.61 -37.84 -10.49
CA LYS A 67 -43.28 -39.14 -9.87
C LYS A 67 -42.29 -40.00 -10.67
N ASN A 68 -42.41 -40.00 -12.00
CA ASN A 68 -41.54 -40.81 -12.87
C ASN A 68 -40.37 -40.01 -13.46
N MET A 69 -40.36 -38.68 -13.35
CA MET A 69 -39.33 -37.82 -13.93
C MET A 69 -38.04 -37.93 -13.12
N LYS A 70 -36.98 -38.41 -13.79
CA LYS A 70 -35.63 -38.52 -13.23
C LYS A 70 -34.64 -37.58 -13.91
N ASN A 71 -34.86 -37.23 -15.17
CA ASN A 71 -33.99 -36.34 -15.90
C ASN A 71 -34.80 -35.19 -16.51
N LEU A 72 -34.32 -33.96 -16.32
CA LEU A 72 -34.92 -32.77 -16.92
C LEU A 72 -33.94 -32.14 -17.90
N TRP A 73 -34.35 -32.03 -19.18
CA TRP A 73 -33.57 -31.35 -20.22
C TRP A 73 -34.29 -30.06 -20.63
N GLY A 74 -33.68 -28.91 -20.35
CA GLY A 74 -34.26 -27.59 -20.63
C GLY A 74 -33.90 -26.57 -19.56
N GLY A 75 -34.66 -26.50 -18.47
CA GLY A 75 -34.41 -25.60 -17.35
C GLY A 75 -35.45 -25.76 -16.26
N LEU A 76 -35.13 -25.34 -15.03
CA LEU A 76 -36.02 -25.43 -13.87
C LEU A 76 -36.06 -24.09 -13.16
N LYS A 77 -37.25 -23.49 -13.06
CA LYS A 77 -37.48 -22.25 -12.33
C LYS A 77 -38.59 -22.44 -11.32
N ILE A 78 -38.32 -22.12 -10.07
CA ILE A 78 -39.28 -22.12 -8.97
C ILE A 78 -39.20 -20.74 -8.34
N VAL A 79 -40.19 -19.88 -8.62
CA VAL A 79 -40.08 -18.45 -8.29
C VAL A 79 -41.35 -17.93 -7.63
N GLY A 80 -41.21 -17.24 -6.50
CA GLY A 80 -42.32 -16.55 -5.83
C GLY A 80 -43.38 -17.49 -5.26
N THR A 81 -43.04 -18.76 -5.03
CA THR A 81 -44.01 -19.77 -4.59
C THR A 81 -44.20 -19.77 -3.07
N ASN A 82 -45.35 -20.31 -2.64
CA ASN A 82 -45.68 -20.49 -1.22
C ASN A 82 -45.31 -21.89 -0.67
N PHE A 83 -44.53 -22.67 -1.42
CA PHE A 83 -44.12 -24.01 -1.02
C PHE A 83 -43.17 -23.96 0.17
N THR A 84 -43.21 -25.02 0.98
CA THR A 84 -42.36 -25.14 2.18
C THR A 84 -41.13 -26.01 1.93
N ASN A 85 -41.19 -26.85 0.90
CA ASN A 85 -40.16 -27.82 0.53
C ASN A 85 -40.27 -28.13 -0.97
N LEU A 86 -39.27 -28.84 -1.51
CA LEU A 86 -39.23 -29.26 -2.91
C LEU A 86 -39.48 -30.77 -3.09
N ASN A 87 -40.17 -31.44 -2.15
CA ASN A 87 -40.31 -32.90 -2.16
C ASN A 87 -40.98 -33.46 -3.42
N PHE A 88 -41.74 -32.63 -4.15
CA PHE A 88 -42.27 -33.00 -5.46
C PHE A 88 -41.19 -33.25 -6.53
N LEU A 89 -39.92 -32.89 -6.27
CA LEU A 89 -38.77 -33.19 -7.13
C LEU A 89 -37.88 -34.31 -6.60
N GLU A 90 -38.34 -35.10 -5.61
CA GLU A 90 -37.50 -36.09 -4.93
C GLU A 90 -36.87 -37.14 -5.84
N ASN A 91 -37.49 -37.43 -6.99
CA ASN A 91 -37.02 -38.44 -7.95
C ASN A 91 -36.07 -37.87 -9.00
N LEU A 92 -35.86 -36.54 -9.03
CA LEU A 92 -35.01 -35.87 -9.99
C LEU A 92 -33.54 -36.22 -9.73
N GLU A 93 -32.90 -36.87 -10.71
CA GLU A 93 -31.51 -37.32 -10.68
C GLU A 93 -30.58 -36.39 -11.46
N THR A 94 -31.06 -35.77 -12.54
CA THR A 94 -30.24 -34.87 -13.38
C THR A 94 -31.01 -33.67 -13.93
N ILE A 95 -30.34 -32.53 -14.03
CA ILE A 95 -30.80 -31.33 -14.74
C ILE A 95 -29.75 -30.98 -15.79
N GLU A 96 -30.15 -30.93 -17.06
CA GLU A 96 -29.32 -30.43 -18.16
C GLU A 96 -30.01 -29.23 -18.80
N CYS A 97 -29.47 -28.03 -18.58
CA CYS A 97 -30.03 -26.82 -19.13
C CYS A 97 -29.63 -26.57 -20.59
N GLU A 98 -30.53 -25.97 -21.36
CA GLU A 98 -30.26 -25.44 -22.70
C GLU A 98 -29.50 -24.09 -22.64
N GLU A 99 -28.93 -23.67 -23.77
CA GLU A 99 -28.41 -22.32 -23.96
C GLU A 99 -29.46 -21.26 -23.51
N PHE A 100 -29.07 -20.37 -22.60
CA PHE A 100 -29.91 -19.33 -21.98
C PHE A 100 -30.99 -19.82 -21.01
N ARG A 101 -30.89 -21.06 -20.49
CA ARG A 101 -31.74 -21.56 -19.41
C ARG A 101 -30.89 -21.99 -18.22
N ASP A 102 -31.49 -21.88 -17.04
CA ASP A 102 -30.79 -21.95 -15.76
C ASP A 102 -31.62 -22.73 -14.74
N PHE A 103 -30.98 -23.10 -13.63
CA PHE A 103 -31.67 -23.60 -12.45
C PHE A 103 -31.90 -22.44 -11.49
N GLN A 104 -33.17 -22.09 -11.23
CA GLN A 104 -33.55 -20.96 -10.39
C GLN A 104 -34.51 -21.42 -9.28
N CYS A 105 -34.21 -21.05 -8.04
CA CYS A 105 -35.07 -21.23 -6.88
C CYS A 105 -35.08 -19.90 -6.11
N ASP A 106 -35.88 -18.96 -6.58
CA ASP A 106 -35.77 -17.55 -6.20
C ASP A 106 -37.07 -17.04 -5.55
N GLU A 107 -36.97 -16.10 -4.61
CA GLU A 107 -38.13 -15.42 -4.02
C GLU A 107 -39.14 -16.34 -3.31
N ASN A 108 -38.73 -17.53 -2.86
CA ASN A 108 -39.58 -18.49 -2.16
C ASN A 108 -39.41 -18.36 -0.64
N THR A 109 -40.11 -17.40 -0.04
CA THR A 109 -39.97 -17.02 1.39
C THR A 109 -40.30 -18.11 2.42
N LYS A 110 -40.89 -19.23 1.99
CA LYS A 110 -41.30 -20.34 2.87
C LYS A 110 -40.45 -21.60 2.76
N ILE A 111 -39.57 -21.70 1.75
CA ILE A 111 -38.72 -22.88 1.56
C ILE A 111 -37.62 -22.91 2.62
N HIS A 112 -37.42 -24.07 3.24
CA HIS A 112 -36.43 -24.28 4.30
C HIS A 112 -35.08 -24.79 3.80
N ASP A 113 -35.06 -25.54 2.69
CA ASP A 113 -33.87 -26.14 2.10
C ASP A 113 -34.20 -26.67 0.68
N LEU A 114 -33.19 -27.18 -0.04
CA LEU A 114 -33.39 -27.92 -1.29
C LEU A 114 -33.37 -29.43 -1.09
N GLY A 115 -33.58 -29.95 0.12
CA GLY A 115 -33.54 -31.38 0.43
C GLY A 115 -34.58 -32.22 -0.34
N GLY A 116 -35.60 -31.56 -0.89
CA GLY A 116 -36.49 -32.14 -1.90
C GLY A 116 -35.77 -32.62 -3.16
N LEU A 117 -34.53 -32.18 -3.42
CA LEU A 117 -33.64 -32.62 -4.51
C LEU A 117 -32.62 -33.69 -4.04
N LYS A 118 -32.91 -34.46 -2.98
CA LYS A 118 -32.01 -35.47 -2.39
C LYS A 118 -31.40 -36.50 -3.36
N ASN A 119 -32.02 -36.74 -4.52
CA ASN A 119 -31.50 -37.66 -5.53
C ASN A 119 -30.72 -36.99 -6.67
N LEU A 120 -30.64 -35.66 -6.67
CA LEU A 120 -29.97 -34.89 -7.71
C LEU A 120 -28.46 -35.15 -7.65
N SER A 121 -27.94 -35.70 -8.75
CA SER A 121 -26.55 -36.15 -8.86
C SER A 121 -25.72 -35.33 -9.85
N SER A 122 -26.39 -34.66 -10.80
CA SER A 122 -25.75 -33.84 -11.83
C SER A 122 -26.58 -32.62 -12.20
N ILE A 123 -25.94 -31.45 -12.18
CA ILE A 123 -26.46 -30.20 -12.73
C ILE A 123 -25.54 -29.76 -13.86
N ALA A 124 -26.11 -29.53 -15.04
CA ALA A 124 -25.40 -29.03 -16.20
C ALA A 124 -26.07 -27.77 -16.74
N CYS A 125 -25.77 -26.60 -16.17
CA CYS A 125 -26.45 -25.33 -16.48
C CYS A 125 -25.47 -24.18 -16.67
N MET A 126 -25.92 -23.07 -17.25
CA MET A 126 -25.06 -21.88 -17.32
C MET A 126 -24.98 -21.20 -15.95
N GLU A 127 -26.12 -21.15 -15.27
CA GLU A 127 -26.27 -20.54 -13.96
C GLU A 127 -27.11 -21.41 -13.02
N ILE A 128 -26.77 -21.34 -11.73
CA ILE A 128 -27.60 -21.74 -10.60
C ILE A 128 -27.90 -20.47 -9.79
N SER A 129 -29.17 -20.18 -9.57
CA SER A 129 -29.64 -19.01 -8.82
C SER A 129 -30.53 -19.46 -7.67
N ILE A 130 -30.20 -18.99 -6.47
CA ILE A 130 -30.95 -19.18 -5.24
C ILE A 130 -30.92 -17.86 -4.48
N TRP A 131 -31.97 -17.05 -4.53
CA TRP A 131 -31.97 -15.81 -3.75
C TRP A 131 -33.33 -15.44 -3.18
N ASN A 132 -33.33 -14.61 -2.13
CA ASN A 132 -34.54 -14.12 -1.46
C ASN A 132 -35.43 -15.28 -0.93
N ASN A 133 -34.80 -16.29 -0.36
CA ASN A 133 -35.47 -17.41 0.34
C ASN A 133 -35.24 -17.27 1.84
N SER A 134 -35.99 -16.36 2.47
CA SER A 134 -35.75 -15.88 3.84
C SER A 134 -35.81 -16.93 4.97
N LYS A 135 -36.31 -18.14 4.70
CA LYS A 135 -36.39 -19.26 5.67
C LYS A 135 -35.45 -20.41 5.33
N MET A 136 -34.66 -20.26 4.28
CA MET A 136 -33.78 -21.30 3.78
C MET A 136 -32.51 -21.37 4.62
N LYS A 137 -32.31 -22.47 5.33
CA LYS A 137 -31.17 -22.68 6.24
C LYS A 137 -30.05 -23.53 5.68
N PHE A 138 -30.34 -24.37 4.67
CA PHE A 138 -29.36 -25.30 4.10
C PHE A 138 -29.55 -25.44 2.59
N LEU A 139 -28.48 -25.75 1.85
CA LEU A 139 -28.61 -26.22 0.46
C LEU A 139 -29.16 -27.65 0.42
N ASP A 140 -28.49 -28.59 1.08
CA ASP A 140 -28.83 -30.02 1.16
C ASP A 140 -28.79 -30.74 -0.21
N PHE A 141 -27.59 -30.82 -0.79
CA PHE A 141 -27.31 -31.59 -2.01
C PHE A 141 -26.54 -32.90 -1.72
N PRO A 142 -27.14 -33.89 -1.03
CA PRO A 142 -26.41 -35.04 -0.46
C PRO A 142 -25.80 -35.99 -1.51
N LYS A 143 -26.31 -35.98 -2.75
CA LYS A 143 -25.84 -36.86 -3.83
C LYS A 143 -25.20 -36.14 -5.01
N LEU A 144 -25.04 -34.82 -4.93
CA LEU A 144 -24.52 -34.04 -6.05
C LEU A 144 -23.04 -34.35 -6.27
N LYS A 145 -22.72 -34.86 -7.46
CA LYS A 145 -21.35 -35.27 -7.85
C LYS A 145 -20.84 -34.52 -9.06
N THR A 146 -21.70 -33.80 -9.77
CA THR A 146 -21.34 -33.13 -11.01
C THR A 146 -22.05 -31.79 -11.13
N ILE A 147 -21.28 -30.73 -11.26
CA ILE A 147 -21.72 -29.39 -11.67
C ILE A 147 -20.88 -29.01 -12.88
N LYS A 148 -21.49 -28.66 -14.01
CA LYS A 148 -20.72 -28.32 -15.22
C LYS A 148 -21.47 -27.37 -16.14
N TYR A 149 -20.74 -26.62 -16.94
CA TYR A 149 -21.32 -25.88 -18.06
C TYR A 149 -21.89 -26.86 -19.13
N PRO A 150 -23.03 -26.55 -19.80
CA PRO A 150 -23.62 -27.42 -20.81
C PRO A 150 -22.69 -27.66 -22.00
N LYS A 151 -22.59 -28.91 -22.48
CA LYS A 151 -21.67 -29.32 -23.57
C LYS A 151 -22.01 -28.74 -24.95
N ASN A 152 -23.25 -28.29 -25.16
CA ASN A 152 -23.79 -27.99 -26.50
C ASN A 152 -23.61 -26.53 -26.93
N VAL A 153 -22.93 -25.72 -26.12
CA VAL A 153 -22.73 -24.29 -26.32
C VAL A 153 -21.24 -24.05 -26.65
N TYR A 154 -20.94 -23.32 -27.73
CA TYR A 154 -19.59 -23.11 -28.29
C TYR A 154 -18.64 -22.29 -27.40
N THR A 155 -18.43 -22.64 -26.12
CA THR A 155 -17.53 -21.88 -25.24
C THR A 155 -16.88 -22.68 -24.11
N ASN A 156 -15.60 -22.41 -23.83
CA ASN A 156 -14.91 -22.72 -22.55
C ASN A 156 -15.38 -21.77 -21.44
N LYS A 157 -16.65 -21.83 -21.04
CA LYS A 157 -17.20 -21.02 -19.95
C LYS A 157 -17.33 -21.81 -18.65
N ASN A 158 -17.32 -21.09 -17.54
CA ASN A 158 -17.59 -21.59 -16.21
C ASN A 158 -19.09 -21.43 -15.89
N LEU A 159 -19.62 -22.34 -15.07
CA LEU A 159 -20.97 -22.25 -14.51
C LEU A 159 -20.95 -21.24 -13.36
N LYS A 160 -21.94 -20.34 -13.32
CA LYS A 160 -22.08 -19.37 -12.23
C LYS A 160 -23.07 -19.85 -11.17
N PHE A 161 -22.78 -19.61 -9.90
CA PHE A 161 -23.67 -19.95 -8.79
C PHE A 161 -23.87 -18.74 -7.87
N PHE A 162 -25.13 -18.34 -7.71
CA PHE A 162 -25.61 -17.30 -6.81
C PHE A 162 -26.46 -17.93 -5.69
N ALA A 163 -26.15 -17.58 -4.44
CA ALA A 163 -26.86 -17.96 -3.22
C ALA A 163 -26.82 -16.79 -2.22
N PHE A 164 -27.85 -15.93 -2.16
CA PHE A 164 -27.84 -14.73 -1.31
C PHE A 164 -29.24 -14.32 -0.84
N ASP A 165 -29.34 -13.40 0.13
CA ASP A 165 -30.61 -13.01 0.76
C ASP A 165 -31.41 -14.23 1.28
N LEU A 166 -30.71 -15.13 1.99
CA LEU A 166 -31.27 -16.35 2.61
C LEU A 166 -31.56 -16.12 4.10
N ASP A 167 -31.88 -17.17 4.85
CA ASP A 167 -32.02 -17.08 6.31
C ASP A 167 -30.69 -16.62 6.95
N PRO A 168 -30.68 -15.75 7.97
CA PRO A 168 -29.46 -15.34 8.67
C PRO A 168 -28.66 -16.48 9.34
N GLU A 169 -29.31 -17.62 9.58
CA GLU A 169 -28.71 -18.86 10.06
C GLU A 169 -28.32 -19.82 8.92
N PHE A 170 -28.48 -19.41 7.65
CA PHE A 170 -28.09 -20.22 6.51
C PHE A 170 -26.62 -20.63 6.60
N CYS A 171 -26.39 -21.94 6.44
CA CYS A 171 -25.06 -22.49 6.43
C CYS A 171 -24.87 -23.54 5.33
N THR A 172 -23.65 -23.64 4.83
CA THR A 172 -23.19 -24.67 3.89
C THR A 172 -22.29 -25.65 4.64
N ASN A 173 -22.43 -26.95 4.39
CA ASN A 173 -21.58 -27.94 5.06
C ASN A 173 -20.20 -28.06 4.39
N SER A 174 -19.23 -28.62 5.12
CA SER A 174 -17.85 -28.73 4.64
C SER A 174 -17.71 -29.54 3.36
N LYS A 175 -18.44 -30.65 3.23
CA LYS A 175 -18.40 -31.55 2.05
C LYS A 175 -18.94 -30.88 0.79
N GLU A 176 -20.01 -30.10 0.91
CA GLU A 176 -20.56 -29.29 -0.19
C GLU A 176 -19.54 -28.25 -0.66
N MET A 177 -18.94 -27.50 0.27
CA MET A 177 -17.94 -26.50 -0.07
C MET A 177 -16.68 -27.12 -0.68
N GLU A 178 -16.17 -28.23 -0.13
CA GLU A 178 -15.04 -28.97 -0.70
C GLU A 178 -15.35 -29.45 -2.13
N PHE A 179 -16.56 -29.94 -2.37
CA PHE A 179 -16.99 -30.30 -3.72
C PHE A 179 -17.01 -29.08 -4.66
N PHE A 180 -17.51 -27.94 -4.19
CA PHE A 180 -17.50 -26.70 -4.97
C PHE A 180 -16.08 -26.25 -5.28
N MET A 181 -15.19 -26.19 -4.28
CA MET A 181 -13.80 -25.76 -4.43
C MET A 181 -12.99 -26.63 -5.39
N ASN A 182 -13.23 -27.94 -5.39
CA ASN A 182 -12.58 -28.87 -6.31
C ASN A 182 -13.11 -28.79 -7.75
N ASN A 183 -14.23 -28.09 -7.98
CA ASN A 183 -14.79 -27.91 -9.31
C ASN A 183 -14.24 -26.65 -10.01
N ARG A 184 -13.18 -26.83 -10.79
CA ARG A 184 -12.50 -25.76 -11.53
C ARG A 184 -13.35 -25.01 -12.57
N LYS A 185 -14.55 -25.49 -12.87
CA LYS A 185 -15.49 -24.87 -13.82
C LYS A 185 -16.71 -24.25 -13.14
N LEU A 186 -16.71 -24.15 -11.82
CA LEU A 186 -17.73 -23.49 -11.01
C LEU A 186 -17.19 -22.15 -10.49
N GLU A 187 -17.98 -21.11 -10.65
CA GLU A 187 -17.73 -19.77 -10.13
C GLU A 187 -18.84 -19.43 -9.13
N LEU A 188 -18.49 -19.30 -7.85
CA LEU A 188 -19.41 -18.83 -6.81
C LEU A 188 -19.38 -17.29 -6.81
N GLU A 189 -20.29 -16.62 -7.54
CA GLU A 189 -20.22 -15.15 -7.73
C GLU A 189 -20.78 -14.36 -6.53
N LEU A 190 -21.98 -14.69 -6.05
CA LEU A 190 -22.57 -14.06 -4.87
C LEU A 190 -23.12 -15.16 -3.97
N PHE A 191 -22.27 -15.68 -3.08
CA PHE A 191 -22.60 -16.78 -2.19
C PHE A 191 -22.42 -16.31 -0.74
N GLU A 192 -23.52 -16.22 0.01
CA GLU A 192 -23.59 -15.68 1.37
C GLU A 192 -24.04 -16.76 2.34
N GLY A 193 -23.37 -16.86 3.49
CA GLY A 193 -23.74 -17.84 4.50
C GLY A 193 -22.66 -18.05 5.53
N LYS A 194 -22.82 -19.11 6.33
CA LYS A 194 -21.83 -19.60 7.29
C LYS A 194 -21.45 -21.03 6.98
N TYR A 195 -20.46 -21.58 7.67
CA TYR A 195 -20.25 -23.02 7.67
C TYR A 195 -21.06 -23.70 8.76
N CYS A 196 -21.71 -24.80 8.40
CA CYS A 196 -22.49 -25.57 9.36
C CYS A 196 -21.59 -26.23 10.39
N GLN A 197 -22.00 -26.19 11.65
CA GLN A 197 -21.35 -26.95 12.72
C GLN A 197 -21.83 -28.39 12.68
N PRO A 198 -20.95 -29.38 12.43
CA PRO A 198 -21.36 -30.76 12.40
C PRO A 198 -21.70 -31.23 13.82
N PRO A 199 -22.69 -32.12 13.98
CA PRO A 199 -23.04 -32.67 15.30
C PRO A 199 -21.92 -33.52 15.91
N GLU A 200 -21.09 -34.15 15.06
CA GLU A 200 -19.84 -34.83 15.43
C GLU A 200 -18.73 -34.44 14.45
N LEU A 201 -17.56 -34.12 14.98
CA LEU A 201 -16.37 -33.84 14.16
C LEU A 201 -15.75 -35.18 13.73
N ASP A 202 -15.63 -35.38 12.42
CA ASP A 202 -14.79 -36.42 11.83
C ASP A 202 -13.33 -36.18 12.25
N SER A 203 -12.51 -37.22 12.44
CA SER A 203 -11.08 -37.06 12.78
C SER A 203 -10.30 -36.22 11.75
N GLU A 204 -10.81 -36.11 10.52
CA GLU A 204 -10.22 -35.27 9.46
C GLU A 204 -10.70 -33.80 9.49
N ILE A 205 -11.78 -33.48 10.21
CA ILE A 205 -12.35 -32.13 10.35
C ILE A 205 -12.10 -31.63 11.77
N CYS A 206 -11.37 -30.54 11.93
CA CYS A 206 -11.02 -30.01 13.24
C CYS A 206 -11.37 -28.53 13.41
N GLN A 207 -11.51 -28.10 14.66
CA GLN A 207 -11.58 -26.68 15.05
C GLN A 207 -10.36 -26.25 15.86
N ILE A 208 -9.54 -27.23 16.25
CA ILE A 208 -8.27 -27.06 16.95
C ILE A 208 -7.23 -27.81 16.12
N PRO A 209 -6.07 -27.22 15.82
CA PRO A 209 -5.05 -27.88 15.03
C PRO A 209 -4.58 -29.20 15.65
N GLU A 210 -4.67 -30.29 14.89
CA GLU A 210 -4.28 -31.64 15.29
C GLU A 210 -3.65 -32.40 14.11
N ASP A 211 -2.84 -33.42 14.39
CA ASP A 211 -2.05 -34.12 13.35
C ASP A 211 -2.93 -34.77 12.27
N GLN A 212 -4.15 -35.19 12.57
CA GLN A 212 -5.04 -35.84 11.59
C GLN A 212 -5.92 -34.85 10.83
N CYS A 213 -5.88 -33.56 11.19
CA CYS A 213 -6.76 -32.57 10.62
C CYS A 213 -6.38 -32.20 9.18
N LYS A 214 -7.32 -32.40 8.27
CA LYS A 214 -7.22 -31.97 6.86
C LYS A 214 -8.08 -30.75 6.57
N THR A 215 -9.26 -30.65 7.20
CA THR A 215 -10.18 -29.53 7.03
C THR A 215 -10.35 -28.81 8.35
N PHE A 216 -9.84 -27.58 8.43
CA PHE A 216 -10.05 -26.71 9.58
C PHE A 216 -11.37 -25.94 9.41
N LEU A 217 -12.26 -26.02 10.40
CA LEU A 217 -13.58 -25.40 10.39
C LEU A 217 -13.62 -24.23 11.36
N GLY A 218 -13.67 -23.01 10.83
CA GLY A 218 -13.62 -21.76 11.59
C GLY A 218 -12.40 -20.91 11.24
N ASP A 219 -12.22 -19.83 11.98
CA ASP A 219 -11.13 -18.88 11.76
C ASP A 219 -9.86 -19.38 12.44
N LEU A 220 -8.78 -19.51 11.66
CA LEU A 220 -7.47 -19.94 12.13
C LEU A 220 -6.62 -18.71 12.45
N GLU A 221 -6.44 -18.43 13.75
CA GLU A 221 -5.61 -17.34 14.25
C GLU A 221 -4.23 -17.82 14.72
N ILE A 222 -3.17 -17.21 14.18
CA ILE A 222 -1.77 -17.47 14.54
C ILE A 222 -1.17 -16.18 15.11
N GLY A 223 -1.05 -16.13 16.43
CA GLY A 223 -0.47 -15.02 17.18
C GLY A 223 0.98 -15.28 17.66
N PRO A 224 1.58 -14.33 18.41
CA PRO A 224 2.94 -14.46 18.94
C PRO A 224 3.16 -15.67 19.86
N GLU A 225 2.11 -16.13 20.53
CA GLU A 225 2.13 -17.27 21.48
C GLU A 225 1.76 -18.61 20.82
N PHE A 226 1.53 -18.64 19.50
CA PHE A 226 1.16 -19.86 18.80
C PHE A 226 2.39 -20.78 18.63
N VAL A 227 2.42 -21.89 19.36
CA VAL A 227 3.58 -22.81 19.40
C VAL A 227 3.44 -24.07 18.53
N GLU A 228 2.24 -24.37 18.03
CA GLU A 228 1.92 -25.67 17.44
C GLU A 228 1.99 -25.69 15.89
N LEU A 229 2.93 -24.96 15.29
CA LEU A 229 3.03 -24.83 13.82
C LEU A 229 3.15 -26.18 13.09
N SER A 230 3.73 -27.20 13.74
CA SER A 230 3.86 -28.55 13.17
C SER A 230 2.51 -29.24 12.93
N LYS A 231 1.48 -28.91 13.72
CA LYS A 231 0.13 -29.49 13.57
C LYS A 231 -0.62 -28.93 12.36
N LEU A 232 -0.15 -27.80 11.81
CA LEU A 232 -0.74 -27.16 10.62
C LEU A 232 -0.31 -27.82 9.30
N LYS A 233 0.67 -28.73 9.35
CA LYS A 233 1.25 -29.39 8.18
C LYS A 233 0.22 -30.13 7.31
N ASN A 234 -0.75 -30.80 7.94
CA ASN A 234 -1.70 -31.68 7.26
C ASN A 234 -2.99 -30.96 6.82
N ILE A 235 -3.20 -29.72 7.27
CA ILE A 235 -4.36 -28.92 6.88
C ILE A 235 -4.27 -28.63 5.38
N GLU A 236 -5.29 -29.08 4.64
CA GLU A 236 -5.46 -28.84 3.21
C GLU A 236 -6.45 -27.71 2.95
N VAL A 237 -7.44 -27.55 3.82
CA VAL A 237 -8.56 -26.61 3.64
C VAL A 237 -8.82 -25.86 4.95
N ILE A 238 -8.97 -24.55 4.85
CA ILE A 238 -9.52 -23.71 5.93
C ILE A 238 -10.88 -23.17 5.47
N LEU A 239 -11.94 -23.57 6.18
CA LEU A 239 -13.30 -23.08 5.99
C LEU A 239 -13.58 -21.96 7.00
N GLY A 240 -13.07 -20.78 6.68
CA GLY A 240 -13.04 -19.59 7.52
C GLY A 240 -11.91 -18.66 7.09
N ASN A 241 -11.53 -17.75 7.98
CA ASN A 241 -10.45 -16.79 7.76
C ASN A 241 -9.11 -17.37 8.26
N LEU A 242 -8.00 -17.05 7.58
CA LEU A 242 -6.64 -17.28 8.06
C LEU A 242 -6.05 -15.93 8.51
N ILE A 243 -5.80 -15.79 9.81
CA ILE A 243 -5.31 -14.56 10.42
C ILE A 243 -3.94 -14.84 11.05
N ILE A 244 -2.90 -14.12 10.62
CA ILE A 244 -1.55 -14.24 11.20
C ILE A 244 -1.11 -12.86 11.66
N ASN A 245 -1.00 -12.66 12.98
CA ASN A 245 -0.80 -11.34 13.56
C ASN A 245 0.34 -11.31 14.58
N GLY A 246 1.28 -10.37 14.43
CA GLY A 246 2.27 -10.06 15.46
C GLY A 246 3.28 -11.18 15.73
N THR A 247 3.50 -12.08 14.77
CA THR A 247 4.39 -13.24 14.93
C THR A 247 5.84 -12.92 14.59
N LYS A 248 6.75 -13.83 14.95
CA LYS A 248 8.16 -13.80 14.56
C LYS A 248 8.46 -14.64 13.31
N LEU A 249 7.43 -15.06 12.57
CA LEU A 249 7.56 -15.92 11.40
C LEU A 249 8.36 -15.22 10.28
N GLU A 250 9.21 -15.98 9.60
CA GLU A 250 9.95 -15.51 8.43
C GLU A 250 9.31 -15.95 7.10
N ASN A 251 8.48 -17.00 7.11
CA ASN A 251 7.80 -17.55 5.94
C ASN A 251 6.59 -18.41 6.35
N PHE A 252 5.88 -18.99 5.37
CA PHE A 252 4.72 -19.88 5.56
C PHE A 252 4.97 -21.33 5.11
N GLU A 253 6.21 -21.81 5.11
CA GLU A 253 6.54 -23.16 4.62
C GLU A 253 5.94 -24.29 5.47
N PHE A 254 5.56 -24.00 6.72
CA PHE A 254 4.89 -24.96 7.61
C PHE A 254 3.47 -25.35 7.12
N PHE A 255 2.84 -24.53 6.26
CA PHE A 255 1.62 -24.92 5.55
C PHE A 255 1.94 -25.80 4.33
N GLU A 256 2.48 -27.00 4.56
CA GLU A 256 2.95 -27.90 3.49
C GLU A 256 1.83 -28.37 2.54
N ASN A 257 0.61 -28.51 3.06
CA ASN A 257 -0.52 -29.07 2.33
C ASN A 257 -1.70 -28.12 2.11
N LEU A 258 -1.65 -26.88 2.63
CA LEU A 258 -2.75 -25.93 2.52
C LEU A 258 -2.99 -25.57 1.05
N LYS A 259 -4.17 -25.95 0.54
CA LYS A 259 -4.62 -25.71 -0.84
C LYS A 259 -5.64 -24.58 -0.91
N PHE A 260 -6.57 -24.50 0.05
CA PHE A 260 -7.68 -23.56 -0.02
C PHE A 260 -7.93 -22.87 1.32
N VAL A 261 -8.26 -21.57 1.24
CA VAL A 261 -8.83 -20.79 2.34
C VAL A 261 -10.10 -20.16 1.80
N ALA A 262 -11.23 -20.52 2.38
CA ALA A 262 -12.55 -20.10 1.90
C ALA A 262 -13.34 -19.49 3.06
N SER A 263 -13.41 -18.17 3.12
CA SER A 263 -14.31 -17.48 4.03
C SER A 263 -15.65 -17.16 3.34
N LEU A 264 -16.74 -17.24 4.10
CA LEU A 264 -18.06 -16.77 3.69
C LEU A 264 -18.45 -15.46 4.40
N ASP A 265 -17.63 -15.00 5.35
CA ASP A 265 -17.79 -13.70 5.99
C ASP A 265 -17.32 -12.61 5.02
N LYS A 266 -18.12 -11.55 4.87
CA LYS A 266 -17.80 -10.37 4.04
C LYS A 266 -17.16 -9.23 4.84
N SER A 267 -17.01 -9.42 6.14
CA SER A 267 -16.49 -8.42 7.06
C SER A 267 -14.98 -8.49 7.22
N GLN A 268 -14.34 -9.60 6.82
CA GLN A 268 -12.93 -9.90 7.05
C GLN A 268 -12.33 -10.68 5.90
N PRO A 269 -11.17 -10.28 5.35
CA PRO A 269 -10.52 -10.97 4.24
C PRO A 269 -10.19 -12.43 4.55
N PRO A 270 -10.27 -13.35 3.56
CA PRO A 270 -10.03 -14.78 3.79
C PRO A 270 -8.61 -15.04 4.27
N ILE A 271 -7.65 -14.18 3.92
CA ILE A 271 -6.29 -14.22 4.43
C ILE A 271 -5.90 -12.80 4.88
N LEU A 272 -5.61 -12.65 6.18
CA LEU A 272 -5.18 -11.42 6.84
C LEU A 272 -3.83 -11.65 7.52
N ILE A 273 -2.80 -10.96 7.07
CA ILE A 273 -1.45 -11.07 7.63
C ILE A 273 -1.01 -9.70 8.13
N GLU A 274 -0.83 -9.53 9.43
CA GLU A 274 -0.56 -8.21 10.02
C GLU A 274 0.58 -8.20 11.05
N ASN A 275 1.32 -7.09 11.13
CA ASN A 275 2.32 -6.86 12.19
C ASN A 275 3.43 -7.92 12.28
N ASN A 276 3.73 -8.66 11.20
CA ASN A 276 4.79 -9.67 11.17
C ASN A 276 6.09 -9.08 10.59
N PHE A 277 6.85 -8.36 11.41
CA PHE A 277 8.01 -7.59 10.97
C PHE A 277 9.20 -8.42 10.47
N ASN A 278 9.28 -9.70 10.88
CA ASN A 278 10.33 -10.63 10.47
C ASN A 278 10.03 -11.36 9.16
N LEU A 279 8.84 -11.18 8.58
CA LEU A 279 8.39 -11.94 7.42
C LEU A 279 9.24 -11.61 6.19
N LYS A 280 9.86 -12.63 5.60
CA LYS A 280 10.79 -12.51 4.46
C LYS A 280 10.24 -13.13 3.17
N ASP A 281 9.38 -14.13 3.26
CA ASP A 281 8.64 -14.69 2.12
C ASP A 281 7.15 -14.80 2.46
N ILE A 282 6.31 -14.41 1.52
CA ILE A 282 4.85 -14.47 1.62
C ILE A 282 4.27 -15.68 0.87
N GLN A 283 5.09 -16.53 0.23
CA GLN A 283 4.58 -17.69 -0.50
C GLN A 283 4.04 -18.78 0.41
N PHE A 284 2.89 -19.33 0.01
CA PHE A 284 2.41 -20.62 0.48
C PHE A 284 2.85 -21.72 -0.50
N PRO A 285 3.26 -22.92 -0.03
CA PRO A 285 3.73 -24.00 -0.89
C PRO A 285 2.72 -24.49 -1.93
N LYS A 286 1.44 -24.67 -1.54
CA LYS A 286 0.41 -25.32 -2.38
C LYS A 286 -0.90 -24.53 -2.49
N LEU A 287 -0.95 -23.30 -1.98
CA LEU A 287 -2.18 -22.52 -2.00
C LEU A 287 -2.62 -22.28 -3.45
N GLU A 288 -3.87 -22.61 -3.73
CA GLU A 288 -4.54 -22.42 -5.01
C GLU A 288 -5.71 -21.43 -4.84
N VAL A 289 -6.05 -20.72 -5.91
CA VAL A 289 -7.21 -19.85 -5.95
C VAL A 289 -8.39 -20.61 -6.52
N PHE A 290 -9.50 -20.58 -5.81
CA PHE A 290 -10.79 -20.99 -6.33
C PHE A 290 -11.31 -19.92 -7.32
N PHE A 291 -11.58 -20.31 -8.57
CA PHE A 291 -11.48 -19.47 -9.78
C PHE A 291 -12.46 -18.27 -9.88
N VAL A 292 -11.94 -17.18 -10.51
CA VAL A 292 -12.61 -16.42 -11.59
C VAL A 292 -11.59 -16.22 -12.73
N LYS A 293 -11.96 -16.56 -13.98
CA LYS A 293 -11.19 -16.14 -15.17
C LYS A 293 -12.11 -15.53 -16.22
N LYS A 294 -11.78 -14.32 -16.67
CA LYS A 294 -12.22 -13.86 -18.00
C LYS A 294 -11.05 -13.31 -18.82
N LYS A 295 -10.95 -13.80 -20.06
CA LYS A 295 -10.12 -13.24 -21.13
C LYS A 295 -10.80 -11.95 -21.63
N ILE A 296 -10.13 -10.80 -21.53
CA ILE A 296 -10.61 -9.54 -22.11
C ILE A 296 -10.12 -9.45 -23.55
N ASN A 297 -11.05 -9.37 -24.50
CA ASN A 297 -10.77 -8.76 -25.81
C ASN A 297 -11.02 -7.26 -25.68
N SER A 298 -10.01 -6.46 -25.99
CA SER A 298 -10.08 -4.99 -25.94
C SER A 298 -11.06 -4.47 -26.99
N LYS A 299 -12.01 -3.64 -26.54
CA LYS A 299 -12.55 -2.41 -27.16
C LYS A 299 -13.87 -2.13 -26.48
N ASN A 300 -13.99 -0.92 -25.93
CA ASN A 300 -15.11 -0.36 -25.16
C ASN A 300 -14.97 -0.55 -23.64
N LYS A 301 -14.62 0.58 -22.99
CA LYS A 301 -14.75 0.81 -21.55
C LYS A 301 -16.16 0.42 -21.10
N ASN A 302 -16.22 -0.48 -20.13
CA ASN A 302 -17.25 -0.55 -19.09
C ASN A 302 -16.58 -1.19 -17.86
N VAL A 303 -16.84 -0.59 -16.69
CA VAL A 303 -16.27 -0.97 -15.39
C VAL A 303 -16.62 -2.44 -15.11
N LEU A 304 -15.59 -3.27 -14.94
CA LEU A 304 -15.73 -4.68 -14.55
C LEU A 304 -15.83 -4.75 -13.03
N GLN A 305 -17.02 -5.02 -12.50
CA GLN A 305 -17.19 -5.47 -11.13
C GLN A 305 -16.93 -7.00 -11.12
N ARG A 306 -15.96 -7.42 -10.32
CA ARG A 306 -15.58 -8.83 -10.12
C ARG A 306 -15.73 -9.14 -8.66
N VAL A 307 -16.60 -10.08 -8.31
CA VAL A 307 -16.59 -10.68 -6.98
C VAL A 307 -17.15 -12.09 -7.13
N GLY A 308 -16.39 -13.05 -6.64
CA GLY A 308 -16.84 -14.38 -6.28
C GLY A 308 -16.16 -14.70 -4.97
N ILE A 309 -16.89 -14.47 -3.87
CA ILE A 309 -16.38 -14.13 -2.54
C ILE A 309 -15.61 -12.80 -2.55
N LYS A 310 -16.20 -11.79 -1.92
CA LYS A 310 -15.60 -10.45 -1.79
C LYS A 310 -14.47 -10.63 -0.80
N GLU A 311 -13.21 -10.59 -1.23
CA GLU A 311 -12.14 -9.95 -0.47
C GLU A 311 -10.77 -10.11 -1.13
N LYS A 312 -9.96 -9.09 -0.87
CA LYS A 312 -8.55 -9.04 -1.22
C LYS A 312 -7.78 -9.79 -0.13
N VAL A 313 -6.73 -10.51 -0.48
CA VAL A 313 -5.77 -10.95 0.52
C VAL A 313 -5.03 -9.72 1.01
N ILE A 314 -4.90 -9.56 2.33
CA ILE A 314 -4.34 -8.34 2.94
C ILE A 314 -3.06 -8.69 3.70
N PHE A 315 -2.00 -7.96 3.38
CA PHE A 315 -0.79 -7.86 4.18
C PHE A 315 -0.71 -6.42 4.69
N SER A 316 -0.70 -6.20 6.00
CA SER A 316 -0.64 -4.85 6.59
C SER A 316 0.43 -4.75 7.67
N ASN A 317 1.25 -3.71 7.64
CA ASN A 317 2.27 -3.42 8.64
C ASN A 317 3.22 -4.61 8.89
N ASN A 318 3.57 -5.37 7.85
CA ASN A 318 4.54 -6.47 7.94
C ASN A 318 5.97 -5.94 7.67
N SER A 319 6.93 -6.85 7.43
CA SER A 319 8.28 -6.45 7.05
C SER A 319 8.31 -5.48 5.87
N GLU A 320 9.11 -4.42 5.99
CA GLU A 320 9.37 -3.45 4.93
C GLU A 320 9.89 -4.12 3.64
N LEU A 321 10.57 -5.27 3.76
CA LEU A 321 11.02 -6.07 2.63
C LEU A 321 9.88 -6.47 1.67
N ILE A 322 8.69 -6.73 2.22
CA ILE A 322 7.51 -7.20 1.48
C ILE A 322 6.83 -6.04 0.77
N SER A 323 6.74 -4.87 1.42
CA SER A 323 6.11 -3.67 0.87
C SER A 323 7.00 -2.92 -0.12
N THR A 324 8.33 -3.04 -0.01
CA THR A 324 9.30 -2.33 -0.87
C THR A 324 9.77 -3.13 -2.09
N LYS A 325 9.61 -4.47 -2.13
CA LYS A 325 10.11 -5.30 -3.24
C LYS A 325 8.99 -5.91 -4.09
N PRO A 326 8.75 -5.38 -5.32
CA PRO A 326 7.74 -5.87 -6.26
C PRO A 326 7.79 -7.36 -6.58
N LYS A 327 8.97 -7.98 -6.47
CA LYS A 327 9.16 -9.41 -6.72
C LYS A 327 8.27 -10.29 -5.83
N PHE A 328 8.00 -9.90 -4.58
CA PHE A 328 7.16 -10.69 -3.68
C PHE A 328 5.71 -10.66 -4.11
N CYS A 329 5.20 -9.46 -4.40
CA CYS A 329 3.85 -9.32 -4.94
C CYS A 329 3.71 -10.06 -6.29
N ASN A 330 4.67 -9.92 -7.21
CA ASN A 330 4.62 -10.60 -8.51
C ASN A 330 4.73 -12.13 -8.37
N LYS A 331 5.59 -12.64 -7.47
CA LYS A 331 5.76 -14.07 -7.19
C LYS A 331 4.46 -14.65 -6.63
N PHE A 332 3.81 -13.96 -5.69
CA PHE A 332 2.54 -14.35 -5.08
C PHE A 332 1.38 -14.30 -6.07
N LYS A 333 1.25 -13.21 -6.84
CA LYS A 333 0.24 -13.14 -7.93
C LYS A 333 0.44 -14.26 -8.95
N LYS A 334 1.69 -14.58 -9.30
CA LYS A 334 2.01 -15.63 -10.27
C LYS A 334 1.72 -17.03 -9.74
N SER A 335 2.04 -17.35 -8.48
CA SER A 335 1.73 -18.66 -7.88
C SER A 335 0.22 -18.91 -7.85
N LEU A 336 -0.55 -17.86 -7.56
CA LEU A 336 -2.02 -17.88 -7.53
C LEU A 336 -2.69 -17.67 -8.89
N LYS A 337 -1.92 -17.39 -9.96
CA LYS A 337 -2.40 -17.08 -11.33
C LYS A 337 -3.38 -15.89 -11.37
N TRP A 338 -3.25 -14.95 -10.44
CA TRP A 338 -4.03 -13.71 -10.42
C TRP A 338 -3.67 -12.80 -11.58
N GLN A 339 -4.66 -12.04 -12.05
CA GLN A 339 -4.47 -11.11 -13.16
C GLN A 339 -4.66 -9.64 -12.74
N PHE A 340 -5.24 -9.32 -11.55
CA PHE A 340 -5.56 -7.93 -11.14
C PHE A 340 -5.42 -7.70 -9.61
N ASP A 341 -6.22 -6.80 -9.01
CA ASP A 341 -6.01 -6.13 -7.71
C ASP A 341 -6.51 -6.91 -6.48
N GLU A 342 -6.28 -8.22 -6.48
CA GLU A 342 -6.76 -9.14 -5.43
C GLU A 342 -5.82 -9.25 -4.19
N LEU A 343 -4.67 -8.56 -4.22
CA LEU A 343 -3.69 -8.48 -3.13
C LEU A 343 -3.47 -7.03 -2.70
N LEU A 344 -3.65 -6.75 -1.41
CA LEU A 344 -3.27 -5.48 -0.78
C LEU A 344 -2.01 -5.67 0.07
N ILE A 345 -1.05 -4.77 -0.10
CA ILE A 345 0.09 -4.63 0.81
C ILE A 345 0.07 -3.20 1.35
N ASP A 346 -0.10 -3.05 2.66
CA ASP A 346 -0.22 -1.78 3.38
C ASP A 346 -1.31 -0.85 2.82
N GLY A 347 -2.47 -1.44 2.50
CA GLY A 347 -3.60 -0.73 1.91
C GLY A 347 -3.42 -0.38 0.43
N ASN A 348 -2.29 -0.73 -0.18
CA ASN A 348 -2.03 -0.48 -1.59
C ASN A 348 -2.36 -1.73 -2.41
N GLU A 349 -3.16 -1.54 -3.46
CA GLU A 349 -3.24 -2.53 -4.53
C GLU A 349 -1.86 -2.65 -5.16
N CYS A 350 -1.44 -3.86 -5.51
CA CYS A 350 -0.26 -4.05 -6.34
C CYS A 350 -0.55 -3.57 -7.78
N VAL A 351 -0.68 -2.25 -7.94
CA VAL A 351 -0.87 -1.57 -9.22
C VAL A 351 0.52 -1.28 -9.77
N THR A 352 0.83 -1.91 -10.89
CA THR A 352 2.09 -1.74 -11.62
C THR A 352 2.32 -0.30 -12.13
N GLN A 353 1.36 0.61 -11.99
CA GLN A 353 1.37 1.95 -12.61
C GLN A 353 2.01 3.06 -11.76
N CYS A 354 2.22 2.86 -10.46
CA CYS A 354 2.89 3.83 -9.58
C CYS A 354 4.27 3.36 -9.09
N MET A 355 4.81 2.34 -9.77
CA MET A 355 6.12 1.76 -9.50
C MET A 355 7.01 1.93 -10.73
N PHE A 356 8.02 2.78 -10.62
CA PHE A 356 8.97 3.10 -11.69
C PHE A 356 10.39 2.84 -11.20
N PRO A 357 10.81 1.55 -11.09
CA PRO A 357 12.06 1.20 -10.42
C PRO A 357 13.30 1.72 -11.13
N THR A 358 13.26 2.01 -12.43
CA THR A 358 14.38 2.59 -13.21
C THR A 358 13.90 2.93 -14.62
N GLN A 359 13.30 4.11 -14.83
CA GLN A 359 12.95 4.56 -16.18
C GLN A 359 13.02 6.09 -16.32
N ASN A 360 13.59 6.52 -17.44
CA ASN A 360 13.48 7.86 -17.98
C ASN A 360 12.01 8.31 -18.03
N LEU A 361 11.70 9.49 -17.48
CA LEU A 361 10.34 10.05 -17.48
C LEU A 361 9.89 10.40 -18.91
N THR A 362 8.96 9.62 -19.45
CA THR A 362 8.29 9.90 -20.73
C THR A 362 6.95 10.59 -20.50
N ALA A 363 6.40 11.27 -21.52
CA ALA A 363 5.07 11.88 -21.44
C ALA A 363 3.97 10.88 -21.02
N ARG A 364 4.09 9.61 -21.46
CA ARG A 364 3.19 8.52 -21.04
C ARG A 364 3.31 8.19 -19.55
N ILE A 365 4.52 8.21 -19.01
CA ILE A 365 4.78 7.98 -17.58
C ILE A 365 4.22 9.14 -16.75
N LEU A 366 4.43 10.39 -17.20
CA LEU A 366 3.87 11.57 -16.54
C LEU A 366 2.34 11.51 -16.45
N ASP A 367 1.66 11.00 -17.48
CA ASP A 367 0.22 10.77 -17.44
C ASP A 367 -0.19 9.70 -16.41
N SER A 368 0.62 8.65 -16.22
CA SER A 368 0.38 7.62 -15.19
C SER A 368 0.60 8.14 -13.77
N ILE A 369 1.54 9.07 -13.55
CA ILE A 369 1.82 9.63 -12.22
C ILE A 369 0.65 10.49 -11.70
N LYS A 370 -0.15 11.09 -12.59
CA LYS A 370 -1.29 11.97 -12.22
C LYS A 370 -2.28 11.35 -11.24
N ILE A 371 -2.39 10.01 -11.22
CA ILE A 371 -3.31 9.29 -10.33
C ILE A 371 -2.63 8.72 -9.07
N CYS A 372 -1.31 8.85 -8.94
CA CYS A 372 -0.53 8.27 -7.85
C CYS A 372 -0.52 9.16 -6.60
N GLN A 373 -0.82 8.59 -5.43
CA GLN A 373 -0.60 9.25 -4.13
C GLN A 373 0.74 8.85 -3.48
N ILE A 374 1.18 7.62 -3.72
CA ILE A 374 2.49 7.11 -3.33
C ILE A 374 3.21 6.70 -4.62
N LEU A 375 4.45 7.15 -4.77
CA LEU A 375 5.27 6.89 -5.93
C LEU A 375 6.49 6.07 -5.52
N CYS A 376 6.58 4.83 -6.00
CA CYS A 376 7.74 3.98 -5.74
C CYS A 376 8.71 4.06 -6.92
N ALA A 377 9.71 4.95 -6.87
CA ALA A 377 10.56 5.24 -8.02
C ALA A 377 11.93 5.81 -7.62
N ASN A 378 12.95 5.46 -8.40
CA ASN A 378 14.21 6.20 -8.47
C ASN A 378 14.04 7.27 -9.53
N LEU A 379 13.82 8.51 -9.10
CA LEU A 379 13.51 9.62 -9.99
C LEU A 379 14.80 10.28 -10.47
N GLU A 380 15.03 10.23 -11.78
CA GLU A 380 16.04 11.03 -12.45
C GLU A 380 15.37 11.91 -13.53
N ILE A 381 15.44 13.23 -13.36
CA ILE A 381 14.88 14.25 -14.25
C ILE A 381 16.03 15.15 -14.69
N ASN A 382 16.52 14.94 -15.92
CA ASN A 382 17.69 15.64 -16.45
C ASN A 382 17.48 16.34 -17.81
N GLU A 383 18.49 17.08 -18.26
CA GLU A 383 18.48 17.87 -19.50
C GLU A 383 18.35 17.06 -20.80
N PHE A 384 18.60 15.75 -20.76
CA PHE A 384 18.48 14.87 -21.92
C PHE A 384 17.03 14.51 -22.23
N PHE A 385 16.09 14.94 -21.39
CA PHE A 385 14.66 14.77 -21.63
C PHE A 385 14.09 16.00 -22.33
N ASP A 386 13.34 15.75 -23.40
CA ASP A 386 12.47 16.74 -24.04
C ASP A 386 11.28 16.98 -23.10
N LEU A 387 11.58 17.60 -21.96
CA LEU A 387 10.61 17.81 -20.91
C LEU A 387 9.53 18.73 -21.42
N PRO A 388 8.25 18.39 -21.17
CA PRO A 388 7.23 19.40 -21.25
C PRO A 388 7.51 20.52 -20.24
N GLU A 389 6.92 21.69 -20.47
CA GLU A 389 7.02 22.87 -19.59
C GLU A 389 6.79 22.50 -18.11
N SER A 390 7.39 23.27 -17.19
CA SER A 390 7.31 23.09 -15.72
C SER A 390 5.90 22.70 -15.24
N ASP A 391 4.87 23.24 -15.89
CA ASP A 391 3.46 23.00 -15.60
C ASP A 391 3.03 21.53 -15.77
N GLN A 392 3.59 20.78 -16.71
CA GLN A 392 3.23 19.37 -16.91
C GLN A 392 3.82 18.47 -15.83
N LEU A 393 5.04 18.75 -15.36
CA LEU A 393 5.62 18.03 -14.23
C LEU A 393 4.82 18.33 -12.96
N ASN A 394 4.53 19.61 -12.71
CA ASN A 394 3.69 20.03 -11.59
C ASN A 394 2.31 19.35 -11.63
N LEU A 395 1.70 19.26 -12.82
CA LEU A 395 0.41 18.57 -13.00
C LEU A 395 0.52 17.06 -12.74
N ALA A 396 1.60 16.42 -13.21
CA ALA A 396 1.84 15.00 -13.01
C ALA A 396 1.97 14.66 -11.53
N PHE A 397 2.75 15.42 -10.78
CA PHE A 397 3.05 15.13 -9.38
C PHE A 397 2.09 15.79 -8.38
N LYS A 398 1.10 16.55 -8.85
CA LYS A 398 0.15 17.30 -7.99
C LYS A 398 -0.50 16.46 -6.89
N HIS A 399 -0.74 15.17 -7.14
CA HIS A 399 -1.41 14.27 -6.19
C HIS A 399 -0.44 13.40 -5.37
N VAL A 400 0.86 13.44 -5.69
CA VAL A 400 1.88 12.63 -5.02
C VAL A 400 2.16 13.20 -3.64
N LYS A 401 1.90 12.39 -2.61
CA LYS A 401 2.11 12.72 -1.20
C LYS A 401 3.35 12.04 -0.62
N ARG A 402 3.77 10.90 -1.18
CA ARG A 402 4.94 10.15 -0.69
C ARG A 402 5.76 9.62 -1.86
N ILE A 403 7.08 9.71 -1.77
CA ILE A 403 8.01 9.08 -2.72
C ILE A 403 8.86 8.06 -1.96
N VAL A 404 9.01 6.85 -2.51
CA VAL A 404 9.81 5.75 -1.96
C VAL A 404 10.75 5.25 -3.06
N GLY A 405 12.05 5.44 -2.89
CA GLY A 405 13.10 4.93 -3.80
C GLY A 405 13.84 3.75 -3.20
N ASP A 406 14.97 3.37 -3.80
CA ASP A 406 15.98 2.50 -3.19
C ASP A 406 17.17 3.30 -2.62
N ASP A 407 18.34 2.69 -2.51
CA ASP A 407 19.58 3.32 -2.07
C ASP A 407 20.15 4.34 -3.09
N SER A 408 19.39 4.71 -4.11
CA SER A 408 19.67 5.82 -5.03
C SER A 408 19.07 7.15 -4.55
N GLU A 409 19.68 8.25 -5.00
CA GLU A 409 19.16 9.60 -4.81
C GLU A 409 18.05 9.94 -5.83
N ILE A 410 17.11 10.80 -5.43
CA ILE A 410 16.24 11.50 -6.38
C ILE A 410 17.03 12.66 -6.98
N MET A 411 17.21 12.65 -8.29
CA MET A 411 17.99 13.65 -9.03
C MET A 411 17.10 14.47 -9.97
N ILE A 412 17.10 15.78 -9.84
CA ILE A 412 16.39 16.73 -10.72
C ILE A 412 17.37 17.82 -11.15
N PHE A 413 18.04 17.69 -12.29
CA PHE A 413 19.14 18.57 -12.68
C PHE A 413 19.17 19.00 -14.15
N GLY A 414 19.83 20.11 -14.48
CA GLY A 414 20.05 20.55 -15.87
C GLY A 414 18.79 21.05 -16.62
N ASN A 415 17.64 21.12 -15.97
CA ASN A 415 16.38 21.41 -16.66
C ASN A 415 16.24 22.91 -16.97
N SER A 416 16.60 23.32 -18.19
CA SER A 416 16.69 24.72 -18.62
C SER A 416 15.37 25.50 -18.69
N LYS A 417 14.22 24.82 -18.65
CA LYS A 417 12.87 25.40 -18.66
C LYS A 417 12.17 25.35 -17.29
N MET A 418 12.73 24.63 -16.32
CA MET A 418 12.12 24.44 -15.01
C MET A 418 12.29 25.71 -14.17
N ILE A 419 11.18 26.28 -13.71
CA ILE A 419 11.14 27.49 -12.88
C ILE A 419 10.82 27.19 -11.42
N GLU A 420 10.22 26.04 -11.12
CA GLU A 420 9.99 25.50 -9.78
C GLU A 420 9.80 23.98 -9.83
N ILE A 421 9.90 23.29 -8.69
CA ILE A 421 9.71 21.83 -8.60
C ILE A 421 8.23 21.45 -8.46
N GLY A 422 7.44 22.27 -7.75
CA GLY A 422 5.98 22.20 -7.71
C GLY A 422 5.38 20.93 -7.09
N LEU A 423 6.16 20.21 -6.26
CA LEU A 423 5.71 19.03 -5.49
C LEU A 423 4.88 19.45 -4.26
N THR A 424 3.84 20.25 -4.50
CA THR A 424 3.09 20.96 -3.45
C THR A 424 2.32 20.03 -2.50
N SER A 425 1.96 18.81 -2.92
CA SER A 425 1.27 17.83 -2.07
C SER A 425 2.22 16.88 -1.32
N LEU A 426 3.52 16.96 -1.58
CA LEU A 426 4.50 16.01 -1.06
C LEU A 426 4.67 16.17 0.45
N LYS A 427 4.54 15.07 1.18
CA LYS A 427 4.66 14.97 2.64
C LYS A 427 5.88 14.19 3.09
N SER A 428 6.29 13.15 2.36
CA SER A 428 7.45 12.35 2.76
C SER A 428 8.28 11.82 1.61
N ILE A 429 9.58 11.68 1.83
CA ILE A 429 10.51 11.00 0.91
C ILE A 429 11.29 9.94 1.68
N SER A 430 11.43 8.75 1.09
CA SER A 430 12.24 7.65 1.60
C SER A 430 13.16 7.11 0.50
N CYS A 431 14.42 7.55 0.46
CA CYS A 431 15.46 7.18 -0.52
C CYS A 431 16.84 7.54 0.06
N ALA A 432 17.95 7.39 -0.69
CA ALA A 432 19.26 7.78 -0.16
C ALA A 432 19.43 9.30 0.02
N GLY A 433 18.85 10.10 -0.88
CA GLY A 433 18.94 11.56 -0.83
C GLY A 433 18.13 12.27 -1.91
N LEU A 434 18.22 13.60 -1.93
CA LEU A 434 17.55 14.49 -2.87
C LEU A 434 18.53 15.51 -3.45
N GLN A 435 18.79 15.43 -4.75
CA GLN A 435 19.64 16.36 -5.50
C GLN A 435 18.80 17.16 -6.50
N ILE A 436 18.82 18.49 -6.36
CA ILE A 436 18.11 19.42 -7.23
C ILE A 436 19.09 20.50 -7.71
N SER A 437 19.32 20.60 -9.02
CA SER A 437 20.25 21.58 -9.60
C SER A 437 19.77 22.06 -10.98
N ASN A 438 18.99 23.13 -11.03
CA ASN A 438 18.35 23.59 -12.27
C ASN A 438 18.66 25.07 -12.55
N PRO A 439 19.07 25.44 -13.79
CA PRO A 439 19.66 26.75 -14.07
C PRO A 439 18.67 27.92 -14.00
N LYS A 440 17.37 27.69 -14.27
CA LYS A 440 16.33 28.75 -14.24
C LYS A 440 15.33 28.62 -13.09
N MET A 441 15.57 27.71 -12.15
CA MET A 441 14.68 27.49 -11.01
C MET A 441 14.65 28.72 -10.10
N LYS A 442 13.46 29.24 -9.81
CA LYS A 442 13.25 30.41 -8.97
C LYS A 442 12.76 30.06 -7.57
N LYS A 443 12.08 28.92 -7.43
CA LYS A 443 11.48 28.46 -6.17
C LYS A 443 11.63 26.95 -6.01
N LEU A 444 11.75 26.50 -4.76
CA LEU A 444 11.71 25.08 -4.42
C LEU A 444 10.26 24.55 -4.49
N ASN A 445 9.32 25.18 -3.78
CA ASN A 445 7.89 24.88 -3.79
C ASN A 445 7.52 23.46 -3.29
N ILE A 446 8.01 23.11 -2.09
CA ILE A 446 7.67 21.86 -1.35
C ILE A 446 7.05 22.12 0.04
N PRO A 447 6.01 22.97 0.15
CA PRO A 447 5.56 23.54 1.41
C PRO A 447 4.97 22.55 2.43
N ASN A 448 4.61 21.33 2.00
CA ASN A 448 3.93 20.34 2.83
C ASN A 448 4.83 19.19 3.29
N LEU A 449 6.14 19.27 3.05
CA LEU A 449 7.09 18.23 3.45
C LEU A 449 7.11 18.10 4.98
N GLN A 450 7.10 16.87 5.48
CA GLN A 450 7.03 16.55 6.91
C GLN A 450 8.11 15.56 7.33
N ASN A 451 8.52 14.63 6.46
CA ASN A 451 9.46 13.58 6.81
C ASN A 451 10.45 13.24 5.68
N LEU A 452 11.71 12.99 6.05
CA LEU A 452 12.76 12.49 5.15
C LEU A 452 13.43 11.30 5.83
N THR A 453 13.50 10.17 5.12
CA THR A 453 14.04 8.91 5.64
C THR A 453 15.13 8.41 4.71
N SER A 454 16.37 8.35 5.22
CA SER A 454 17.48 7.76 4.49
C SER A 454 17.35 6.24 4.51
N ILE A 455 17.46 5.62 3.34
CA ILE A 455 17.62 4.16 3.20
C ILE A 455 19.03 3.78 2.73
N ASN A 456 19.97 4.75 2.76
CA ASN A 456 21.37 4.48 2.52
C ASN A 456 21.94 3.62 3.67
N PRO A 457 22.49 2.42 3.40
CA PRO A 457 23.04 1.55 4.44
C PRO A 457 24.24 2.16 5.19
N ASN A 458 24.90 3.15 4.59
CA ASN A 458 26.10 3.79 5.11
C ASN A 458 25.83 5.12 5.84
N SER A 459 24.61 5.69 5.73
CA SER A 459 24.29 6.98 6.33
C SER A 459 22.86 7.01 6.89
N THR A 460 22.75 7.39 8.16
CA THR A 460 21.47 7.68 8.81
C THR A 460 20.92 9.07 8.47
N LYS A 461 21.74 9.94 7.86
CA LYS A 461 21.33 11.26 7.37
C LYS A 461 20.81 11.14 5.93
N PHE A 462 19.70 11.80 5.66
CA PHE A 462 19.14 11.99 4.33
C PHE A 462 19.87 13.14 3.64
N GLU A 463 20.62 12.82 2.59
CA GLU A 463 21.43 13.80 1.87
C GLU A 463 20.52 14.76 1.06
N ILE A 464 20.76 16.07 1.18
CA ILE A 464 20.02 17.07 0.40
C ILE A 464 21.04 17.99 -0.26
N TYR A 465 20.95 18.09 -1.58
CA TYR A 465 21.70 19.06 -2.37
C TYR A 465 20.71 19.89 -3.17
N ILE A 466 20.70 21.21 -2.97
CA ILE A 466 19.81 22.13 -3.70
C ILE A 466 20.63 23.30 -4.22
N SER A 467 20.62 23.52 -5.54
CA SER A 467 21.24 24.68 -6.15
C SER A 467 20.45 25.19 -7.36
N SER A 468 20.68 26.46 -7.70
CA SER A 468 20.22 27.05 -8.93
C SER A 468 21.16 28.17 -9.37
N GLU A 469 21.35 28.31 -10.68
CA GLU A 469 22.08 29.42 -11.28
C GLU A 469 21.22 30.68 -11.44
N SER A 470 19.91 30.58 -11.17
CA SER A 470 19.00 31.70 -11.29
C SER A 470 19.28 32.74 -10.20
N PRO A 471 19.53 34.02 -10.54
CA PRO A 471 19.72 35.08 -9.55
C PRO A 471 18.45 35.37 -8.74
N GLU A 472 17.29 34.90 -9.22
CA GLU A 472 16.00 35.02 -8.53
C GLU A 472 15.70 33.82 -7.62
N PHE A 473 16.49 32.74 -7.66
CA PHE A 473 16.28 31.58 -6.81
C PHE A 473 16.25 31.98 -5.34
N CYS A 474 15.21 31.56 -4.64
CA CYS A 474 15.10 31.77 -3.21
C CYS A 474 14.35 30.62 -2.54
N ILE A 475 14.61 30.43 -1.24
CA ILE A 475 13.95 29.46 -0.37
C ILE A 475 13.10 30.24 0.64
N THR A 476 11.87 29.82 0.85
CA THR A 476 11.01 30.47 1.84
C THR A 476 11.44 30.12 3.26
N ILE A 477 11.15 30.98 4.23
CA ILE A 477 11.41 30.68 5.65
C ILE A 477 10.65 29.43 6.12
N GLN A 478 9.46 29.19 5.58
CA GLN A 478 8.63 28.02 5.89
C GLN A 478 9.30 26.72 5.43
N GLU A 479 9.82 26.67 4.20
CA GLU A 479 10.55 25.52 3.69
C GLU A 479 11.83 25.26 4.48
N MET A 480 12.59 26.31 4.80
CA MET A 480 13.80 26.17 5.61
C MET A 480 13.48 25.67 7.02
N GLU A 481 12.41 26.17 7.65
CA GLU A 481 11.98 25.73 8.98
C GLU A 481 11.59 24.25 9.00
N ILE A 482 10.87 23.78 7.96
CA ILE A 482 10.56 22.36 7.77
C ILE A 482 11.86 21.55 7.75
N LEU A 483 12.83 21.94 6.92
CA LEU A 483 14.09 21.22 6.77
C LEU A 483 14.91 21.22 8.07
N LEU A 484 14.96 22.34 8.79
CA LEU A 484 15.64 22.44 10.09
C LEU A 484 15.04 21.48 11.14
N LYS A 485 13.71 21.34 11.14
CA LYS A 485 12.96 20.50 12.09
C LYS A 485 13.05 18.99 11.80
N ILE A 486 13.39 18.59 10.57
CA ILE A 486 13.56 17.18 10.22
C ILE A 486 14.95 16.72 10.68
N ASP A 487 15.01 15.99 11.80
CA ASP A 487 16.25 15.60 12.50
C ASP A 487 17.29 14.88 11.62
N ASN A 488 16.83 14.10 10.64
CA ASN A 488 17.69 13.27 9.79
C ASN A 488 18.14 13.97 8.50
N SER A 489 17.72 15.20 8.22
CA SER A 489 18.16 15.87 6.98
C SER A 489 19.62 16.32 7.06
N ASP A 490 20.32 16.38 5.93
CA ASP A 490 21.55 17.16 5.77
C ASP A 490 21.21 18.45 5.02
N ILE A 491 21.42 19.62 5.61
CA ILE A 491 20.96 20.92 5.06
C ILE A 491 22.11 21.85 4.68
N ASP A 492 23.36 21.39 4.81
CA ASP A 492 24.54 22.22 4.57
C ASP A 492 24.74 22.48 3.06
N HIS A 493 24.25 21.59 2.19
CA HIS A 493 24.38 21.68 0.73
C HIS A 493 23.17 22.33 0.05
N ILE A 494 22.50 23.24 0.75
CA ILE A 494 21.42 24.07 0.20
C ILE A 494 22.02 25.42 -0.16
N PHE A 495 22.01 25.81 -1.44
CA PHE A 495 22.61 27.05 -1.93
C PHE A 495 21.55 28.00 -2.49
N GLY A 496 21.44 29.20 -1.92
CA GLY A 496 20.48 30.20 -2.38
C GLY A 496 20.39 31.41 -1.45
N LYS A 497 19.24 32.07 -1.44
CA LYS A 497 18.91 33.17 -0.52
C LYS A 497 17.50 32.99 0.03
N TYR A 498 17.16 33.69 1.10
CA TYR A 498 15.76 33.72 1.54
C TYR A 498 14.88 34.50 0.58
N CYS A 499 13.65 34.02 0.36
CA CYS A 499 12.64 34.77 -0.36
C CYS A 499 12.25 36.03 0.43
N LYS A 500 11.86 37.09 -0.28
CA LYS A 500 11.27 38.27 0.35
C LYS A 500 10.02 37.83 1.13
N THR A 501 9.97 38.18 2.41
CA THR A 501 8.86 37.86 3.31
C THR A 501 8.26 39.14 3.89
N GLU A 502 7.00 39.05 4.28
CA GLU A 502 6.33 40.08 5.08
C GLU A 502 6.59 39.79 6.56
N PHE A 503 6.72 40.86 7.35
CA PHE A 503 6.95 40.76 8.80
C PHE A 503 5.61 40.59 9.52
N THR A 504 5.60 39.77 10.56
CA THR A 504 4.46 39.50 11.44
C THR A 504 4.89 39.75 12.88
N ASP A 505 3.96 39.75 13.83
CA ASP A 505 4.30 39.93 15.26
C ASP A 505 5.33 38.89 15.75
N SER A 506 5.31 37.68 15.15
CA SER A 506 6.25 36.60 15.45
C SER A 506 7.56 36.66 14.65
N LEU A 507 7.61 37.36 13.51
CA LEU A 507 8.77 37.44 12.62
C LEU A 507 9.22 38.89 12.46
N CYS A 508 10.37 39.22 13.04
CA CYS A 508 10.81 40.60 13.20
C CYS A 508 12.21 40.84 12.62
N LYS A 509 12.60 42.12 12.51
CA LYS A 509 13.99 42.50 12.22
C LYS A 509 14.86 42.59 13.46
N ASN A 510 14.25 43.00 14.58
CA ASN A 510 14.92 43.21 15.86
C ASN A 510 14.14 42.48 16.96
N PRO A 511 14.79 42.12 18.08
CA PRO A 511 14.11 41.49 19.21
C PRO A 511 13.10 42.43 19.85
N GLU A 512 11.83 42.03 19.87
CA GLU A 512 10.69 42.78 20.44
C GLU A 512 9.77 41.80 21.20
N GLU A 513 8.71 42.31 21.85
CA GLU A 513 7.72 41.46 22.51
C GLU A 513 7.01 40.56 21.49
N GLU A 514 6.68 39.32 21.88
CA GLU A 514 6.07 38.28 21.01
C GLU A 514 6.92 37.80 19.81
N CYS A 515 8.11 38.39 19.61
CA CYS A 515 9.02 38.02 18.55
C CYS A 515 9.70 36.65 18.80
N THR A 516 9.36 35.65 17.99
CA THR A 516 9.93 34.31 18.09
C THR A 516 10.93 34.00 16.98
N ALA A 517 10.96 34.80 15.90
CA ALA A 517 11.84 34.63 14.76
C ALA A 517 12.45 35.96 14.31
N ILE A 518 13.75 35.96 14.01
CA ILE A 518 14.42 37.12 13.38
C ILE A 518 14.73 36.81 11.92
N PHE A 519 14.38 37.74 11.03
CA PHE A 519 14.78 37.71 9.62
C PHE A 519 15.98 38.65 9.39
N GLY A 520 17.12 38.08 9.03
CA GLY A 520 18.40 38.79 8.94
C GLY A 520 19.31 38.54 10.13
N ASP A 521 20.40 39.30 10.19
CA ASP A 521 21.42 39.13 11.22
C ASP A 521 21.04 39.75 12.55
N LEU A 522 21.31 39.02 13.63
CA LEU A 522 21.21 39.52 14.99
C LEU A 522 22.60 39.82 15.55
N THR A 523 22.84 41.07 15.95
CA THR A 523 24.07 41.46 16.66
C THR A 523 23.77 41.82 18.11
N ILE A 524 24.42 41.14 19.04
CA ILE A 524 24.33 41.35 20.48
C ILE A 524 25.65 41.95 20.96
N SER A 525 25.57 43.09 21.63
CA SER A 525 26.70 43.79 22.24
C SER A 525 26.39 44.15 23.69
N LYS A 526 27.35 44.74 24.40
CA LYS A 526 27.13 45.28 25.76
C LYS A 526 25.99 46.30 25.88
N TYR A 527 25.52 46.87 24.76
CA TYR A 527 24.43 47.84 24.72
C TYR A 527 23.08 47.25 24.28
N SER A 528 23.03 45.97 23.94
CA SER A 528 21.81 45.32 23.46
C SER A 528 20.86 45.01 24.62
N ASP A 529 19.56 45.23 24.42
CA ASP A 529 18.53 44.78 25.35
C ASP A 529 18.34 43.26 25.25
N LEU A 530 18.36 42.58 26.41
CA LEU A 530 18.24 41.13 26.51
C LEU A 530 16.82 40.68 26.88
N ASN A 531 15.92 41.60 27.27
CA ASN A 531 14.60 41.27 27.83
C ASN A 531 13.74 40.43 26.88
N HIS A 532 13.86 40.69 25.58
CA HIS A 532 13.06 40.06 24.53
C HIS A 532 13.74 38.83 23.90
N LEU A 533 15.06 38.66 24.07
CA LEU A 533 15.83 37.53 23.51
C LEU A 533 15.40 36.17 24.06
N LYS A 534 14.76 36.17 25.23
CA LYS A 534 14.23 34.97 25.86
C LYS A 534 13.08 34.31 25.08
N PHE A 535 12.43 35.03 24.17
CA PHE A 535 11.33 34.51 23.32
C PHE A 535 11.82 33.98 21.98
N LEU A 536 13.03 34.37 21.58
CA LEU A 536 13.59 34.04 20.28
C LEU A 536 13.84 32.53 20.14
N GLU A 537 13.27 31.93 19.10
CA GLU A 537 13.41 30.51 18.77
C GLU A 537 14.25 30.26 17.52
N ILE A 538 14.23 31.17 16.54
CA ILE A 538 14.93 31.00 15.26
C ILE A 538 15.51 32.30 14.73
N ILE A 539 16.69 32.21 14.10
CA ILE A 539 17.32 33.32 13.37
C ILE A 539 17.55 32.88 11.92
N TYR A 540 16.87 33.52 10.98
CA TYR A 540 17.08 33.37 9.53
C TYR A 540 18.19 34.33 9.05
N GLY A 541 19.40 34.10 9.55
CA GLY A 541 20.59 34.94 9.36
C GLY A 541 21.71 34.51 10.28
N SER A 542 22.71 35.38 10.50
CA SER A 542 23.80 35.11 11.45
C SER A 542 23.51 35.66 12.85
N LEU A 543 23.98 34.95 13.88
CA LEU A 543 24.05 35.44 15.26
C LEU A 543 25.48 35.92 15.58
N ASN A 544 25.63 37.20 15.88
CA ASN A 544 26.91 37.81 16.25
C ASN A 544 26.86 38.30 17.69
N ILE A 545 27.70 37.75 18.58
CA ILE A 545 27.82 38.21 19.97
C ILE A 545 29.21 38.79 20.17
N LYS A 546 29.29 40.11 20.35
CA LYS A 546 30.58 40.80 20.42
C LYS A 546 30.69 41.86 21.50
N GLU A 547 31.89 42.03 22.04
CA GLU A 547 32.22 43.12 22.97
C GLU A 547 31.28 43.15 24.19
N THR A 548 30.94 41.98 24.73
CA THR A 548 30.06 41.84 25.90
C THR A 548 30.81 41.50 27.18
N ASN A 549 30.16 41.77 28.31
CA ASN A 549 30.64 41.36 29.64
C ASN A 549 29.90 40.12 30.17
N PHE A 550 29.20 39.38 29.31
CA PHE A 550 28.37 38.24 29.71
C PHE A 550 29.25 37.05 30.13
N LYS A 551 28.76 36.27 31.10
CA LYS A 551 29.43 35.05 31.57
C LYS A 551 28.92 33.77 30.90
N ASN A 552 27.70 33.81 30.38
CA ASN A 552 27.01 32.68 29.74
C ASN A 552 26.03 33.18 28.66
N LEU A 553 25.43 32.25 27.91
CA LEU A 553 24.48 32.51 26.83
C LEU A 553 23.00 32.24 27.23
N ASN A 554 22.70 32.19 28.53
CA ASN A 554 21.36 31.77 29.01
C ASN A 554 20.23 32.73 28.64
N PHE A 555 20.53 33.95 28.20
CA PHE A 555 19.54 34.89 27.70
C PHE A 555 18.90 34.42 26.37
N LEU A 556 19.53 33.48 25.65
CA LEU A 556 19.01 32.80 24.44
C LEU A 556 18.39 31.44 24.76
N LYS A 557 17.75 31.30 25.94
CA LYS A 557 17.27 30.01 26.44
C LYS A 557 16.30 29.26 25.51
N ASN A 558 15.59 29.95 24.63
CA ASN A 558 14.62 29.36 23.71
C ASN A 558 15.13 29.23 22.27
N LEU A 559 16.34 29.72 21.96
CA LEU A 559 16.89 29.68 20.61
C LEU A 559 17.18 28.24 20.22
N LYS A 560 16.46 27.74 19.21
CA LYS A 560 16.54 26.37 18.70
C LYS A 560 17.34 26.28 17.40
N PHE A 561 17.26 27.31 16.56
CA PHE A 561 17.81 27.26 15.21
C PHE A 561 18.49 28.56 14.79
N VAL A 562 19.62 28.45 14.08
CA VAL A 562 20.26 29.56 13.37
C VAL A 562 20.57 29.10 11.95
N ALA A 563 20.02 29.79 10.95
CA ALA A 563 20.11 29.38 9.56
C ALA A 563 20.55 30.54 8.67
N GLN A 564 21.84 30.61 8.41
CA GLN A 564 22.47 31.61 7.57
C GLN A 564 22.50 31.13 6.10
N MET A 565 22.05 32.01 5.19
CA MET A 565 22.00 31.78 3.72
C MET A 565 22.80 32.79 2.91
N ASP A 566 23.27 33.86 3.54
CA ASP A 566 23.87 34.98 2.83
C ASP A 566 25.25 34.63 2.28
N ARG A 567 25.27 34.09 1.06
CA ARG A 567 26.48 34.00 0.26
C ARG A 567 26.74 35.37 -0.37
N LYS A 568 27.80 36.06 0.05
CA LYS A 568 28.26 37.23 -0.70
C LYS A 568 28.71 36.74 -2.07
N SER A 569 28.05 37.23 -3.12
CA SER A 569 28.38 37.04 -4.53
C SER A 569 29.86 36.76 -4.73
N PHE A 570 30.19 35.68 -5.46
CA PHE A 570 31.51 35.47 -6.05
C PHE A 570 31.99 36.80 -6.65
N VAL A 571 33.00 37.42 -6.07
CA VAL A 571 33.78 38.46 -6.74
C VAL A 571 35.11 37.79 -7.07
N TRP A 572 35.27 37.37 -8.32
CA TRP A 572 36.56 36.92 -8.82
C TRP A 572 37.51 38.13 -8.77
N LYS A 573 38.37 38.18 -7.72
CA LYS A 573 39.53 39.07 -7.67
C LYS A 573 40.76 38.19 -7.82
N PRO A 574 41.61 38.39 -8.85
CA PRO A 574 42.66 37.44 -9.20
C PRO A 574 43.79 37.30 -8.16
N GLU A 575 43.86 38.18 -7.17
CA GLU A 575 45.08 38.33 -6.37
C GLU A 575 44.95 37.94 -4.90
N ASN A 576 43.77 37.56 -4.39
CA ASN A 576 43.61 37.01 -3.05
C ASN A 576 42.32 36.19 -2.96
N LEU A 577 42.41 34.86 -3.05
CA LEU A 577 41.32 33.95 -2.66
C LEU A 577 41.07 34.09 -1.16
N LYS A 578 40.20 35.02 -0.76
CA LYS A 578 39.53 34.99 0.54
C LYS A 578 38.05 34.77 0.28
N PHE A 579 37.61 33.54 0.51
CA PHE A 579 36.20 33.23 0.70
C PHE A 579 35.70 34.09 1.86
N SER A 580 34.87 35.09 1.56
CA SER A 580 34.15 35.86 2.58
C SER A 580 32.85 35.12 2.90
N ASP A 581 32.94 33.82 3.13
CA ASP A 581 31.80 33.03 3.56
C ASP A 581 31.61 33.30 5.05
N LYS A 582 30.37 33.62 5.42
CA LYS A 582 30.04 34.17 6.73
C LYS A 582 29.48 33.07 7.65
N PRO A 583 30.12 32.77 8.79
CA PRO A 583 29.60 31.81 9.75
C PRO A 583 28.17 32.13 10.22
N ALA A 584 27.43 31.10 10.58
CA ALA A 584 26.11 31.25 11.16
C ALA A 584 26.15 31.81 12.58
N ILE A 585 27.13 31.40 13.40
CA ILE A 585 27.32 31.92 14.76
C ILE A 585 28.74 32.43 14.95
N ILE A 586 28.87 33.70 15.34
CA ILE A 586 30.15 34.37 15.61
C ILE A 586 30.12 34.94 17.02
N ILE A 587 31.03 34.50 17.87
CA ILE A 587 31.16 34.98 19.26
C ILE A 587 32.57 35.53 19.43
N GLN A 588 32.72 36.85 19.59
CA GLN A 588 34.05 37.46 19.62
C GLN A 588 34.24 38.57 20.64
N ASP A 589 35.46 38.76 21.14
CA ASP A 589 35.82 39.86 22.05
C ASP A 589 34.97 39.90 23.34
N ASN A 590 34.63 38.72 23.91
CA ASN A 590 33.88 38.60 25.17
C ASN A 590 34.76 38.04 26.29
N PRO A 591 35.55 38.88 27.00
CA PRO A 591 36.58 38.43 27.94
C PRO A 591 36.02 37.73 29.19
N ASN A 592 34.76 37.96 29.55
CA ASN A 592 34.13 37.36 30.73
C ASN A 592 33.34 36.07 30.43
N LEU A 593 33.24 35.68 29.15
CA LEU A 593 32.42 34.54 28.72
C LEU A 593 33.11 33.22 29.05
N VAL A 594 32.60 32.52 30.06
CA VAL A 594 33.19 31.25 30.55
C VAL A 594 32.33 30.02 30.22
N ASN A 595 31.07 30.24 29.81
CA ASN A 595 30.17 29.18 29.38
C ASN A 595 29.57 29.52 28.01
N VAL A 596 29.86 28.69 27.02
CA VAL A 596 29.47 28.85 25.62
C VAL A 596 28.33 27.92 25.20
N THR A 597 27.76 27.18 26.15
CA THR A 597 26.65 26.25 25.88
C THR A 597 25.37 27.02 25.63
N PHE A 598 24.67 26.68 24.55
CA PHE A 598 23.32 27.14 24.28
C PHE A 598 22.30 26.20 24.94
N PRO A 599 21.31 26.71 25.70
CA PRO A 599 20.37 25.84 26.41
C PRO A 599 19.46 24.98 25.53
N SER A 600 19.00 25.52 24.39
CA SER A 600 17.99 24.87 23.53
C SER A 600 18.40 24.75 22.07
N LEU A 601 19.61 25.18 21.70
CA LEU A 601 20.05 25.19 20.31
C LEU A 601 20.17 23.75 19.82
N LYS A 602 19.44 23.43 18.76
CA LYS A 602 19.38 22.09 18.20
C LYS A 602 20.20 21.97 16.92
N ARG A 603 20.17 23.01 16.09
CA ARG A 603 20.74 22.93 14.75
C ARG A 603 21.18 24.28 14.20
N ILE A 604 22.24 24.22 13.41
CA ILE A 604 22.81 25.36 12.70
C ILE A 604 22.90 25.00 11.23
N ARG A 605 22.48 25.91 10.35
CA ARG A 605 22.81 25.88 8.92
C ARG A 605 23.73 27.06 8.64
N SER A 606 24.86 26.79 8.00
CA SER A 606 25.82 27.78 7.50
C SER A 606 26.15 27.52 6.02
N GLU A 607 26.42 28.56 5.23
CA GLU A 607 27.01 28.44 3.89
C GLU A 607 28.49 28.02 3.92
N THR A 608 29.12 28.13 5.09
CA THR A 608 30.53 27.83 5.33
C THR A 608 30.65 26.59 6.21
N THR A 609 31.71 25.80 5.99
CA THR A 609 32.07 24.66 6.85
C THR A 609 32.44 25.10 8.27
N GLU A 610 32.90 26.35 8.44
CA GLU A 610 33.19 27.02 9.71
C GLU A 610 31.91 27.62 10.32
N SER A 611 30.89 26.79 10.54
CA SER A 611 29.54 27.23 10.90
C SER A 611 29.44 28.00 12.23
N MET A 612 30.39 27.77 13.15
CA MET A 612 30.46 28.41 14.45
C MET A 612 31.90 28.83 14.77
N VAL A 613 32.11 30.12 15.07
CA VAL A 613 33.43 30.71 15.30
C VAL A 613 33.49 31.48 16.62
N PHE A 614 34.53 31.22 17.41
CA PHE A 614 34.89 31.91 18.64
C PHE A 614 36.23 32.62 18.46
N LYS A 615 36.30 33.93 18.76
CA LYS A 615 37.54 34.72 18.59
C LYS A 615 37.77 35.69 19.74
N LYS A 616 38.96 35.68 20.36
CA LYS A 616 39.36 36.61 21.43
C LYS A 616 38.37 36.66 22.61
N ASN A 617 37.82 35.51 23.00
CA ASN A 617 36.99 35.42 24.19
C ASN A 617 37.83 35.05 25.42
N ASN A 618 37.21 34.66 26.54
CA ASN A 618 37.94 34.23 27.73
C ASN A 618 38.91 33.08 27.41
N SER A 619 40.14 33.17 27.89
CA SER A 619 41.19 32.17 27.62
C SER A 619 40.83 30.76 28.10
N THR A 620 39.97 30.64 29.11
CA THR A 620 39.50 29.36 29.66
C THR A 620 38.68 28.56 28.63
N ILE A 621 37.91 29.24 27.76
CA ILE A 621 37.16 28.59 26.69
C ILE A 621 38.00 28.46 25.41
N SER A 622 38.74 29.52 25.05
CA SER A 622 39.52 29.60 23.82
C SER A 622 40.60 28.52 23.70
N GLY A 623 41.18 28.08 24.82
CA GLY A 623 42.18 27.00 24.84
C GLY A 623 41.62 25.60 25.08
N SER A 624 40.31 25.44 25.31
CA SER A 624 39.74 24.17 25.77
C SER A 624 39.28 23.29 24.61
N SER A 625 40.06 22.25 24.31
CA SER A 625 39.66 21.21 23.35
C SER A 625 38.39 20.47 23.81
N GLU A 626 38.22 20.28 25.12
CA GLU A 626 37.05 19.60 25.69
C GLU A 626 35.74 20.35 25.39
N ILE A 627 35.71 21.67 25.66
CA ILE A 627 34.53 22.51 25.37
C ILE A 627 34.24 22.51 23.86
N CYS A 628 35.28 22.55 23.03
CA CYS A 628 35.15 22.49 21.58
C CYS A 628 34.47 21.20 21.11
N PHE A 629 34.93 20.03 21.57
CA PHE A 629 34.31 18.74 21.24
C PHE A 629 32.90 18.58 21.82
N GLN A 630 32.64 19.10 23.03
CA GLN A 630 31.30 19.08 23.62
C GLN A 630 30.29 19.86 22.76
N LEU A 631 30.67 21.05 22.28
CA LEU A 631 29.83 21.83 21.36
C LEU A 631 29.62 21.12 20.02
N ARG A 632 30.69 20.60 19.40
CA ARG A 632 30.60 19.87 18.12
C ARG A 632 29.62 18.70 18.22
N ASN A 633 29.77 17.87 19.26
CA ASN A 633 28.96 16.67 19.43
C ASN A 633 27.50 16.98 19.76
N SER A 634 27.25 17.96 20.65
CA SER A 634 25.89 18.34 21.05
C SER A 634 25.07 18.93 19.90
N LEU A 635 25.72 19.67 19.00
CA LEU A 635 25.08 20.33 17.85
C LEU A 635 25.27 19.56 16.53
N LYS A 636 25.94 18.40 16.57
CA LYS A 636 26.25 17.55 15.39
C LYS A 636 26.93 18.34 14.25
N LEU A 637 27.88 19.22 14.60
CA LEU A 637 28.59 20.07 13.64
C LEU A 637 29.60 19.27 12.80
N SER A 638 30.04 19.85 11.69
CA SER A 638 31.10 19.32 10.84
C SER A 638 32.44 19.21 11.59
N GLU A 639 33.39 18.45 11.06
CA GLU A 639 34.75 18.39 11.64
C GLU A 639 35.46 19.76 11.64
N MET A 640 35.05 20.68 10.77
CA MET A 640 35.64 22.03 10.70
C MET A 640 35.03 23.02 11.70
N ALA A 641 33.98 22.67 12.44
CA ALA A 641 33.34 23.55 13.41
C ALA A 641 33.15 22.86 14.79
N PRO A 642 33.17 23.60 15.90
CA PRO A 642 33.45 25.02 16.00
C PRO A 642 34.95 25.34 15.86
N ILE A 643 35.27 26.59 15.52
CA ILE A 643 36.63 27.13 15.49
C ILE A 643 36.85 28.06 16.67
N PHE A 644 37.96 27.91 17.39
CA PHE A 644 38.37 28.79 18.48
C PHE A 644 39.73 29.41 18.19
N ASP A 645 39.78 30.74 18.09
CA ASP A 645 41.00 31.51 17.82
C ASP A 645 41.79 30.95 16.63
N ASP A 646 41.07 30.69 15.55
CA ASP A 646 41.57 30.15 14.28
C ASP A 646 42.11 28.70 14.39
N ASN A 647 41.70 27.95 15.43
CA ASN A 647 42.03 26.53 15.62
C ASN A 647 40.78 25.64 15.63
N SER A 648 40.87 24.47 14.99
CA SER A 648 39.89 23.40 15.14
C SER A 648 40.03 22.68 16.50
N CYS A 649 39.04 21.88 16.90
CA CYS A 649 39.11 21.11 18.14
C CYS A 649 40.32 20.15 18.17
N GLU A 650 40.69 19.58 17.02
CA GLU A 650 41.85 18.70 16.84
C GLU A 650 43.16 19.47 17.12
N GLN A 651 43.30 20.67 16.55
CA GLN A 651 44.47 21.52 16.74
C GLN A 651 44.61 22.00 18.19
N LEU A 652 43.50 22.26 18.88
CA LEU A 652 43.51 22.55 20.32
C LEU A 652 43.96 21.33 21.12
N LYS A 653 43.50 20.14 20.76
CA LYS A 653 43.88 18.89 21.44
C LYS A 653 45.37 18.63 21.30
N THR A 654 45.95 18.78 20.11
CA THR A 654 47.40 18.60 19.90
C THR A 654 48.22 19.65 20.66
N LYS A 655 47.78 20.92 20.67
CA LYS A 655 48.41 21.98 21.48
C LYS A 655 48.34 21.70 22.99
N SER A 656 47.28 21.05 23.47
CA SER A 656 47.13 20.66 24.88
C SER A 656 47.93 19.40 25.28
N GLN A 657 48.26 18.53 24.32
CA GLN A 657 48.88 17.22 24.56
C GLN A 657 50.41 17.16 24.37
N GLY A 658 51.09 18.23 23.94
CA GLY A 658 52.55 18.26 23.99
C GLY A 658 53.25 19.46 23.36
N ALA A 659 53.94 20.24 24.20
CA ALA A 659 55.34 20.56 23.94
C ALA A 659 56.14 19.25 24.13
N GLY A 660 56.20 18.42 23.10
CA GLY A 660 56.87 17.12 23.11
C GLY A 660 56.90 16.56 21.69
N GLU A 661 58.08 16.63 21.07
CA GLU A 661 58.49 16.15 19.74
C GLU A 661 57.42 15.46 18.87
N ALA A 662 56.93 16.18 17.87
CA ALA A 662 56.18 15.61 16.76
C ALA A 662 57.12 14.80 15.85
N LYS A 663 57.07 13.47 15.93
CA LYS A 663 57.52 12.58 14.85
C LYS A 663 56.41 12.52 13.78
N TYR A 664 56.64 13.20 12.66
CA TYR A 664 55.83 13.04 11.47
C TYR A 664 56.08 11.65 10.86
N TRP A 665 55.02 10.85 10.68
CA TRP A 665 55.07 9.67 9.83
C TRP A 665 54.67 10.10 8.42
N ILE A 666 55.64 10.08 7.49
CA ILE A 666 55.39 10.25 6.06
C ILE A 666 54.84 8.93 5.54
N PHE A 667 53.56 8.90 5.14
CA PHE A 667 53.00 7.77 4.41
C PHE A 667 53.28 7.94 2.91
N LEU A 668 54.18 7.11 2.37
CA LEU A 668 54.35 6.95 0.93
C LEU A 668 53.26 5.99 0.43
N ILE A 669 52.28 6.52 -0.31
CA ILE A 669 51.36 5.68 -1.10
C ILE A 669 52.03 5.41 -2.44
N ILE A 670 52.36 4.14 -2.70
CA ILE A 670 52.85 3.68 -4.00
C ILE A 670 51.69 2.95 -4.69
N SER A 671 51.13 3.55 -5.74
CA SER A 671 50.30 2.84 -6.72
C SER A 671 51.20 2.03 -7.66
N PRO A 672 50.88 0.77 -8.02
CA PRO A 672 51.69 -0.01 -8.95
C PRO A 672 51.67 0.49 -10.39
N ASP A 673 50.74 1.37 -10.77
CA ASP A 673 50.65 1.93 -12.11
C ASP A 673 50.40 3.45 -12.01
N ASP A 674 51.30 4.19 -12.67
CA ASP A 674 51.40 5.65 -12.85
C ASP A 674 51.85 6.54 -11.66
N GLY A 675 52.77 7.46 -11.98
CA GLY A 675 53.68 8.17 -11.09
C GLY A 675 53.06 9.08 -10.01
N ILE A 676 53.88 9.32 -8.98
CA ILE A 676 53.70 10.15 -7.77
C ILE A 676 52.59 11.21 -7.90
N VAL A 677 51.52 11.05 -7.13
CA VAL A 677 50.51 12.09 -6.89
C VAL A 677 50.54 12.50 -5.41
N GLY A 678 51.36 13.51 -5.10
CA GLY A 678 51.26 14.35 -3.90
C GLY A 678 51.92 13.85 -2.59
N ILE A 679 52.55 14.78 -1.88
CA ILE A 679 52.99 14.67 -0.48
C ILE A 679 51.90 15.32 0.39
N LEU A 680 51.44 14.64 1.44
CA LEU A 680 50.60 15.23 2.50
C LEU A 680 51.48 15.74 3.64
#